data_AF-A0A4D9D040-F1
#
_entry.id   AF-A0A4D9D040-F1
#
_cell.length_a   1.000
_cell.length_b   1.000
_cell.length_c   1.000
_cell.angle_alpha   90.00
_cell.angle_beta   90.00
_cell.angle_gamma   90.00
#
_symmetry.space_group_name_H-M   'P 1'
#
loop_
_entity.id
_entity.type
_entity.pdbx_description
1 polymer ?
#
loop_
_entity_poly.entity_id
_entity_poly.type
_entity_poly.pdbx_seq_one_letter_code
_entity_poly.pdbx_strand_id
1 'polypeptide(L)'
;MAPNAADEEDRPSPPLLVVSEPRSSSPSADCTPSPGHILPVEPSTSHHHHRHKSASPGKCSDGSEGISVESTASTSAASRTREEEEAIGRDHCLVTSLAWDVTYSIAETKGQPGGRWFPCPSRSGKKRKKKVILHSIVGQAEAGDLLAVMGPSGCGKSTFLSCLALRDQTFRGQIYLNEAPARKQYLSMVGFVDQHDLFYPTQTVREHLEFHAMVRLGAQVRTSAKMARIQEVLIELNLSHVSHTYIGGGRSAVRGLSGGERRRLSFATEMLSNPSIVIADEATTGLDASMAKSVCRVLRGMADSGRLVVASIHQPSSQTFSTFTHLMLLAGHGHIAYHGPTANLLAYLASVGLQCPPYHNMADFAVRCVAVPPGEGAEEAAARVVKLCTAYTESELAQQNQAWKFKPNFHPVPPEATPTHAGGVNRSHKYQHLGPGGVGEEDSVEEGRMDPIMAMTAGHPSLQSLTVLERDAAESLEGPHPPPKRGDGRGGRGHEKVFAREYNASWTTQFGYSLVRQLQALQRDKKMSLARCFVGVGTGLVIGLAFRGPKGREFAQGGITDTLGLMLTSAIFLLITNFFQVAFTLPGELQVFFRERLAGVNRVSTYYVAHVVQSFAFLLVWTLAFCLVTFPLALNGLTLRQLAVFFLTVTLSNIASTALGYVVAISTRNEAVALALVPPISLPMALFAGFLVELNTVPSFLAWLQHLSIVKYTLHALVLEAFAGQDIHCPPSLSHPGEGSDGGGLPGGARCVYPSTPSVLRRCSADQHTLEENLIMLAGLGIGLLLLGYLVLARQAMTVKVR
;
A
#
# COMPACT_ATOMS: atom_id res chain seq x y z
N MET A 1 26.02 29.64 -49.04
CA MET A 1 27.48 29.75 -48.92
C MET A 1 27.94 28.82 -47.81
N ALA A 2 28.79 27.84 -48.13
CA ALA A 2 29.87 27.37 -47.24
C ALA A 2 31.11 28.28 -47.51
N PRO A 3 32.38 28.05 -47.06
CA PRO A 3 33.05 26.92 -46.39
C PRO A 3 33.47 27.29 -44.92
N ASN A 4 34.31 26.63 -44.10
CA ASN A 4 34.94 25.29 -43.89
C ASN A 4 35.56 25.31 -42.44
N ALA A 5 36.21 24.29 -41.86
CA ALA A 5 36.12 22.80 -41.83
C ALA A 5 37.22 22.26 -40.86
N ALA A 6 37.29 20.92 -40.69
CA ALA A 6 38.42 20.12 -40.16
C ALA A 6 38.79 20.25 -38.65
N ASP A 7 39.12 19.20 -37.88
CA ASP A 7 39.05 17.71 -37.99
C ASP A 7 38.72 17.17 -36.56
N GLU A 8 38.53 15.88 -36.19
CA GLU A 8 39.05 14.55 -36.61
C GLU A 8 38.12 13.40 -36.04
N GLU A 9 38.14 12.15 -36.56
CA GLU A 9 37.22 11.02 -36.18
C GLU A 9 38.00 9.67 -35.94
N ASP A 10 37.50 8.49 -35.50
CA ASP A 10 36.13 7.92 -35.32
C ASP A 10 36.03 6.90 -34.13
N ARG A 11 36.58 5.67 -34.25
CA ARG A 11 36.32 4.47 -33.37
C ARG A 11 37.51 3.47 -33.42
N PRO A 12 37.43 2.17 -32.99
CA PRO A 12 36.65 1.46 -31.93
C PRO A 12 37.58 0.66 -30.96
N SER A 13 37.05 -0.23 -30.09
CA SER A 13 37.85 -1.25 -29.38
C SER A 13 37.15 -2.59 -29.04
N PRO A 14 37.66 -3.71 -29.60
CA PRO A 14 37.74 -5.05 -28.98
C PRO A 14 39.13 -5.72 -29.29
N PRO A 15 39.44 -7.03 -29.04
CA PRO A 15 38.68 -8.15 -28.44
C PRO A 15 39.44 -8.89 -27.28
N LEU A 16 39.55 -10.24 -27.34
CA LEU A 16 39.71 -11.21 -26.22
C LEU A 16 40.97 -12.11 -26.29
N LEU A 17 41.21 -12.85 -25.16
CA LEU A 17 41.70 -14.26 -25.04
C LEU A 17 43.21 -14.62 -24.88
N VAL A 18 43.43 -15.84 -24.30
CA VAL A 18 44.63 -16.73 -24.29
C VAL A 18 45.84 -16.40 -23.35
N VAL A 19 46.58 -17.34 -22.69
CA VAL A 19 46.30 -18.67 -22.06
C VAL A 19 47.49 -19.18 -21.17
N SER A 20 47.27 -20.18 -20.28
CA SER A 20 48.19 -21.16 -19.61
C SER A 20 49.42 -20.79 -18.73
N GLU A 21 49.50 -21.43 -17.54
CA GLU A 21 50.58 -22.25 -16.89
C GLU A 21 52.11 -21.94 -17.06
N PRO A 22 52.99 -22.27 -16.07
CA PRO A 22 53.24 -23.66 -15.63
C PRO A 22 53.59 -23.97 -14.14
N ARG A 23 53.45 -25.26 -13.81
CA ARG A 23 54.25 -26.18 -12.92
C ARG A 23 55.47 -25.60 -12.16
N SER A 24 55.83 -26.03 -10.93
CA SER A 24 55.27 -27.03 -9.97
C SER A 24 55.76 -26.69 -8.53
N SER A 25 55.88 -27.50 -7.45
CA SER A 25 56.18 -28.94 -7.20
C SER A 25 55.71 -29.40 -5.79
N SER A 26 56.15 -30.59 -5.32
CA SER A 26 55.88 -31.22 -4.00
C SER A 26 57.22 -31.79 -3.40
N PRO A 27 57.34 -32.48 -2.22
CA PRO A 27 56.31 -33.22 -1.46
C PRO A 27 56.33 -33.22 0.10
N SER A 28 55.24 -33.74 0.68
CA SER A 28 55.07 -34.56 1.92
C SER A 28 55.93 -34.36 3.19
N ALA A 29 55.26 -34.23 4.35
CA ALA A 29 55.15 -35.31 5.36
C ALA A 29 54.18 -34.95 6.52
N ASP A 30 53.78 -35.96 7.30
CA ASP A 30 52.73 -35.94 8.33
C ASP A 30 53.07 -35.21 9.65
N CYS A 31 52.02 -34.76 10.38
CA CYS A 31 51.73 -35.21 11.76
C CYS A 31 50.38 -34.66 12.28
N THR A 32 49.87 -35.26 13.37
CA THR A 32 48.51 -35.00 13.95
C THR A 32 48.60 -34.45 15.41
N PRO A 33 47.58 -34.44 16.32
CA PRO A 33 47.14 -33.16 16.91
C PRO A 33 47.07 -33.06 18.47
N SER A 34 46.75 -31.85 18.98
CA SER A 34 46.29 -31.52 20.37
C SER A 34 47.34 -31.64 21.50
N PRO A 35 47.07 -31.23 22.77
CA PRO A 35 45.95 -30.47 23.36
C PRO A 35 46.41 -29.15 24.06
N GLY A 36 45.73 -28.63 25.09
CA GLY A 36 46.09 -27.36 25.77
C GLY A 36 45.64 -27.18 27.24
N HIS A 37 46.05 -26.06 27.87
CA HIS A 37 45.72 -25.53 29.22
C HIS A 37 45.82 -23.98 29.16
N ILE A 38 45.09 -23.06 29.85
CA ILE A 38 44.46 -22.89 31.19
C ILE A 38 45.28 -21.97 32.15
N LEU A 39 44.87 -20.67 32.22
CA LEU A 39 45.00 -19.65 33.32
C LEU A 39 46.43 -19.22 33.77
N PRO A 40 46.64 -18.16 34.61
CA PRO A 40 45.75 -17.17 35.30
C PRO A 40 45.87 -15.71 34.72
N VAL A 41 45.17 -14.60 35.10
CA VAL A 41 44.71 -13.97 36.39
C VAL A 41 45.91 -13.32 37.15
N GLU A 42 45.99 -12.04 37.57
CA GLU A 42 45.00 -10.96 37.84
C GLU A 42 45.46 -9.49 37.47
N PRO A 43 45.36 -8.34 38.24
CA PRO A 43 44.86 -7.08 37.67
C PRO A 43 45.76 -5.81 37.77
N SER A 44 45.24 -4.66 37.32
CA SER A 44 45.66 -3.31 37.76
C SER A 44 44.48 -2.33 37.83
N THR A 45 44.57 -1.32 38.70
CA THR A 45 43.47 -0.40 39.06
C THR A 45 43.89 1.08 39.01
N SER A 46 43.02 2.00 39.47
CA SER A 46 43.21 3.46 39.62
C SER A 46 43.12 4.28 38.30
N HIS A 47 42.71 5.56 38.31
CA HIS A 47 41.84 6.32 39.23
C HIS A 47 41.37 7.60 38.50
N HIS A 48 40.17 8.11 38.79
CA HIS A 48 39.96 9.54 39.12
C HIS A 48 38.58 9.79 39.76
N HIS A 49 38.49 10.82 40.61
CA HIS A 49 37.29 11.19 41.38
C HIS A 49 36.66 12.50 40.88
N HIS A 50 35.35 12.67 41.13
CA HIS A 50 34.70 13.78 41.87
C HIS A 50 33.20 13.39 42.03
N ARG A 51 32.62 13.16 43.23
CA ARG A 51 32.12 14.13 44.24
C ARG A 51 31.38 15.32 43.60
N HIS A 52 30.14 15.69 43.94
CA HIS A 52 29.26 15.39 45.10
C HIS A 52 27.76 15.52 44.64
N LYS A 53 26.69 15.36 45.45
CA LYS A 53 26.51 15.31 46.93
C LYS A 53 25.39 14.32 47.35
N SER A 54 24.96 14.41 48.61
CA SER A 54 24.04 13.58 49.41
C SER A 54 22.66 14.21 49.70
N ALA A 55 21.65 13.38 50.00
CA ALA A 55 20.74 13.59 51.16
C ALA A 55 19.82 12.38 51.45
N SER A 56 19.83 11.87 52.69
CA SER A 56 18.78 11.03 53.30
C SER A 56 18.90 11.06 54.83
N PRO A 57 17.77 11.14 55.56
CA PRO A 57 17.40 10.08 56.51
C PRO A 57 15.85 9.85 56.54
N GLY A 58 15.27 8.89 57.28
CA GLY A 58 15.85 7.93 58.23
C GLY A 58 14.81 6.87 58.67
N LYS A 59 15.14 6.08 59.71
CA LYS A 59 14.25 5.09 60.33
C LYS A 59 13.61 5.64 61.61
N CYS A 60 12.41 5.17 61.95
CA CYS A 60 11.93 4.97 63.31
C CYS A 60 11.03 3.72 63.36
N SER A 61 10.89 3.11 64.54
CA SER A 61 10.16 1.86 64.75
C SER A 61 9.72 1.74 66.21
N ASP A 62 8.40 1.74 66.44
CA ASP A 62 7.63 1.33 67.64
C ASP A 62 6.14 1.59 67.27
N GLY A 63 5.12 0.98 67.89
CA GLY A 63 5.10 -0.08 68.90
C GLY A 63 3.63 -0.38 69.28
N SER A 64 3.18 -1.63 69.06
CA SER A 64 1.94 -2.27 69.55
C SER A 64 0.69 -1.43 69.93
N GLU A 65 -0.38 -1.58 69.16
CA GLU A 65 -1.69 -2.01 69.69
C GLU A 65 -2.47 -2.74 68.57
N GLY A 66 -3.31 -3.72 68.89
CA GLY A 66 -3.71 -4.76 67.92
C GLY A 66 -5.18 -5.14 67.89
N ILE A 67 -5.67 -5.44 66.68
CA ILE A 67 -6.95 -6.12 66.42
C ILE A 67 -6.69 -7.25 65.41
N SER A 68 -7.19 -8.45 65.71
CA SER A 68 -7.03 -9.66 64.89
C SER A 68 -8.16 -9.84 63.87
N VAL A 69 -7.83 -10.02 62.58
CA VAL A 69 -8.74 -10.57 61.55
C VAL A 69 -7.93 -11.50 60.63
N GLU A 70 -8.56 -12.56 60.13
CA GLU A 70 -7.93 -13.70 59.47
C GLU A 70 -7.59 -13.51 57.97
N SER A 71 -6.73 -14.39 57.44
CA SER A 71 -6.23 -14.36 56.08
C SER A 71 -7.24 -14.90 55.04
N THR A 72 -7.92 -14.01 54.32
CA THR A 72 -8.86 -14.38 53.23
C THR A 72 -8.73 -13.51 51.95
N ALA A 73 -7.51 -13.05 51.62
CA ALA A 73 -7.30 -12.07 50.53
C ALA A 73 -6.12 -12.39 49.57
N SER A 74 -6.10 -13.57 48.94
CA SER A 74 -5.15 -13.90 47.86
C SER A 74 -5.76 -14.59 46.64
N THR A 75 -6.83 -15.37 46.81
CA THR A 75 -7.41 -16.21 45.74
C THR A 75 -8.17 -15.44 44.66
N SER A 76 -8.77 -14.29 44.99
CA SER A 76 -9.70 -13.55 44.10
C SER A 76 -9.02 -12.63 43.09
N ALA A 77 -7.73 -12.30 43.27
CA ALA A 77 -6.95 -11.56 42.28
C ALA A 77 -6.51 -12.48 41.14
N ALA A 78 -5.98 -13.67 41.49
CA ALA A 78 -5.50 -14.67 40.53
C ALA A 78 -6.63 -15.33 39.71
N SER A 79 -7.87 -15.38 40.23
CA SER A 79 -9.03 -15.84 39.44
C SER A 79 -9.47 -14.79 38.41
N ARG A 80 -9.51 -13.51 38.78
CA ARG A 80 -9.95 -12.42 37.89
C ARG A 80 -9.00 -12.19 36.72
N THR A 81 -7.68 -12.32 36.92
CA THR A 81 -6.73 -12.31 35.80
C THR A 81 -6.93 -13.48 34.85
N ARG A 82 -7.40 -14.64 35.33
CA ARG A 82 -7.68 -15.82 34.51
C ARG A 82 -8.93 -15.66 33.65
N GLU A 83 -9.98 -15.07 34.19
CA GLU A 83 -11.17 -14.65 33.43
C GLU A 83 -10.83 -13.58 32.38
N GLU A 84 -9.93 -12.63 32.71
CA GLU A 84 -9.44 -11.63 31.75
C GLU A 84 -8.55 -12.24 30.65
N GLU A 85 -7.73 -13.25 30.94
CA GLU A 85 -6.97 -14.02 29.93
C GLU A 85 -7.90 -14.79 28.97
N GLU A 86 -8.92 -15.45 29.50
CA GLU A 86 -9.87 -16.23 28.70
C GLU A 86 -10.65 -15.32 27.71
N ALA A 87 -11.01 -14.11 28.15
CA ALA A 87 -11.67 -13.10 27.33
C ALA A 87 -10.82 -12.49 26.19
N ILE A 88 -9.50 -12.72 26.15
CA ILE A 88 -8.60 -12.21 25.10
C ILE A 88 -8.53 -13.17 23.89
N GLY A 89 -8.81 -14.46 24.11
CA GLY A 89 -8.90 -15.45 23.03
C GLY A 89 -8.52 -16.86 23.47
N ARG A 90 -9.47 -17.61 24.03
CA ARG A 90 -9.36 -19.08 24.16
C ARG A 90 -10.50 -19.89 23.51
N ASP A 91 -11.46 -19.23 22.84
CA ASP A 91 -12.38 -19.85 21.85
C ASP A 91 -11.68 -20.24 20.53
N HIS A 92 -10.39 -20.63 20.60
CA HIS A 92 -9.70 -21.21 19.48
C HIS A 92 -10.20 -22.64 19.27
N CYS A 93 -10.86 -22.88 18.14
CA CYS A 93 -10.85 -24.21 17.55
C CYS A 93 -9.37 -24.54 17.29
N LEU A 94 -8.79 -25.43 18.10
CA LEU A 94 -7.39 -25.79 18.03
C LEU A 94 -7.09 -26.28 16.61
N VAL A 95 -6.31 -25.52 15.85
CA VAL A 95 -5.87 -25.95 14.52
C VAL A 95 -5.00 -27.18 14.72
N THR A 96 -5.40 -28.30 14.13
CA THR A 96 -4.62 -29.54 14.09
C THR A 96 -4.05 -29.75 12.70
N SER A 97 -4.87 -29.52 11.67
CA SER A 97 -4.47 -29.62 10.26
C SER A 97 -5.06 -28.51 9.38
N LEU A 98 -4.25 -28.07 8.43
CA LEU A 98 -4.64 -27.21 7.31
C LEU A 98 -4.40 -27.99 6.02
N ALA A 99 -5.43 -28.13 5.18
CA ALA A 99 -5.32 -28.76 3.87
C ALA A 99 -5.88 -27.83 2.78
N TRP A 100 -5.38 -27.95 1.55
CA TRP A 100 -5.73 -27.04 0.47
C TRP A 100 -5.78 -27.72 -0.89
N ASP A 101 -6.72 -27.27 -1.71
CA ASP A 101 -6.73 -27.46 -3.17
C ASP A 101 -6.88 -26.06 -3.80
N VAL A 102 -5.88 -25.62 -4.56
CA VAL A 102 -5.82 -24.27 -5.14
C VAL A 102 -5.37 -24.32 -6.61
N THR A 103 -6.28 -23.93 -7.50
CA THR A 103 -6.00 -23.64 -8.92
C THR A 103 -6.31 -22.17 -9.20
N TYR A 104 -5.34 -21.40 -9.72
CA TYR A 104 -5.48 -19.94 -9.87
C TYR A 104 -5.22 -19.48 -11.31
N SER A 105 -6.09 -18.60 -11.83
CA SER A 105 -6.02 -18.11 -13.21
C SER A 105 -6.34 -16.63 -13.34
N ILE A 106 -5.40 -15.85 -13.91
CA ILE A 106 -5.61 -14.44 -14.23
C ILE A 106 -6.22 -14.30 -15.64
N ALA A 107 -7.19 -13.41 -15.80
CA ALA A 107 -7.68 -13.03 -17.12
C ALA A 107 -6.63 -12.17 -17.85
N GLU A 108 -6.14 -12.65 -18.99
CA GLU A 108 -5.01 -12.06 -19.71
C GLU A 108 -5.28 -10.60 -20.11
N THR A 109 -4.65 -9.68 -19.37
CA THR A 109 -4.44 -8.32 -19.84
C THR A 109 -3.30 -8.35 -20.84
N LYS A 110 -3.63 -8.44 -22.13
CA LYS A 110 -2.69 -8.07 -23.20
C LYS A 110 -2.03 -6.75 -22.81
N GLY A 111 -0.69 -6.74 -22.78
CA GLY A 111 0.07 -5.52 -22.53
C GLY A 111 -0.43 -4.43 -23.47
N GLN A 112 -0.66 -3.22 -22.94
CA GLN A 112 -1.09 -2.11 -23.78
C GLN A 112 0.03 -1.84 -24.81
N PRO A 113 -0.24 -1.91 -26.13
CA PRO A 113 0.68 -1.31 -27.08
C PRO A 113 0.71 0.18 -26.76
N GLY A 114 1.92 0.73 -26.56
CA GLY A 114 2.09 2.10 -26.12
C GLY A 114 1.43 3.12 -27.06
N GLY A 115 0.89 4.20 -26.50
CA GLY A 115 0.52 5.39 -27.28
C GLY A 115 -0.93 5.51 -27.76
N ARG A 116 -1.95 5.10 -26.96
CA ARG A 116 -3.34 5.56 -27.17
C ARG A 116 -3.99 6.03 -25.86
N TRP A 117 -4.31 7.32 -25.79
CA TRP A 117 -4.89 7.99 -24.62
C TRP A 117 -6.41 7.78 -24.44
N PHE A 118 -7.11 7.22 -25.43
CA PHE A 118 -8.56 7.02 -25.39
C PHE A 118 -8.95 5.52 -25.40
N PRO A 119 -9.77 5.04 -24.45
CA PRO A 119 -10.26 3.66 -24.45
C PRO A 119 -11.37 3.47 -25.48
N CYS A 120 -11.00 3.04 -26.69
CA CYS A 120 -11.98 2.71 -27.73
C CYS A 120 -12.87 1.51 -27.30
N PRO A 121 -14.21 1.62 -27.32
CA PRO A 121 -15.11 0.55 -26.89
C PRO A 121 -15.18 -0.56 -27.96
N SER A 122 -14.27 -1.53 -27.89
CA SER A 122 -14.22 -2.66 -28.83
C SER A 122 -15.44 -3.60 -28.71
N ARG A 123 -16.46 -3.36 -29.55
CA ARG A 123 -17.58 -4.30 -29.79
C ARG A 123 -17.08 -5.56 -30.52
N SER A 124 -16.36 -6.44 -29.83
CA SER A 124 -16.13 -7.82 -30.29
C SER A 124 -15.99 -8.76 -29.09
N GLY A 125 -16.79 -9.83 -29.06
CA GLY A 125 -16.88 -10.77 -27.93
C GLY A 125 -15.71 -11.75 -27.80
N LYS A 126 -14.48 -11.36 -28.15
CA LYS A 126 -13.30 -12.23 -27.99
C LYS A 126 -13.06 -12.47 -26.50
N LYS A 127 -13.44 -13.67 -26.02
CA LYS A 127 -13.15 -14.15 -24.66
C LYS A 127 -11.68 -13.88 -24.35
N ARG A 128 -11.38 -13.14 -23.29
CA ARG A 128 -10.00 -13.01 -22.78
C ARG A 128 -9.48 -14.42 -22.50
N LYS A 129 -8.32 -14.79 -23.06
CA LYS A 129 -7.62 -16.00 -22.60
C LYS A 129 -7.39 -15.86 -21.10
N LYS A 130 -7.53 -16.97 -20.36
CA LYS A 130 -7.12 -17.04 -18.97
C LYS A 130 -5.74 -17.67 -18.94
N LYS A 131 -4.78 -17.01 -18.30
CA LYS A 131 -3.49 -17.62 -17.99
C LYS A 131 -3.58 -18.23 -16.60
N VAL A 132 -3.49 -19.55 -16.53
CA VAL A 132 -3.33 -20.26 -15.25
C VAL A 132 -1.92 -19.97 -14.73
N ILE A 133 -1.78 -19.86 -13.41
CA ILE A 133 -0.54 -19.53 -12.70
C ILE A 133 -0.23 -20.53 -11.60
N LEU A 134 -1.26 -21.16 -11.01
CA LEU A 134 -1.15 -22.26 -10.07
C LEU A 134 -2.03 -23.41 -10.60
N HIS A 135 -1.46 -24.59 -10.83
CA HIS A 135 -2.14 -25.73 -11.44
C HIS A 135 -2.38 -26.82 -10.38
N SER A 136 -3.61 -26.92 -9.86
CA SER A 136 -4.04 -27.94 -8.87
C SER A 136 -3.03 -28.17 -7.75
N ILE A 137 -2.68 -27.10 -7.02
CA ILE A 137 -1.78 -27.20 -5.88
C ILE A 137 -2.55 -27.84 -4.73
N VAL A 138 -2.23 -29.10 -4.43
CA VAL A 138 -2.84 -29.89 -3.35
C VAL A 138 -1.80 -30.21 -2.29
N GLY A 139 -2.13 -30.02 -1.01
CA GLY A 139 -1.26 -30.33 0.12
C GLY A 139 -1.94 -30.22 1.48
N GLN A 140 -1.19 -30.53 2.53
CA GLN A 140 -1.60 -30.47 3.94
C GLN A 140 -0.42 -30.07 4.84
N ALA A 141 -0.67 -29.43 5.98
CA ALA A 141 0.33 -29.13 7.00
C ALA A 141 -0.31 -29.15 8.40
N GLU A 142 0.47 -29.48 9.44
CA GLU A 142 -0.04 -29.68 10.80
C GLU A 142 0.40 -28.55 11.76
N ALA A 143 -0.29 -28.40 12.89
CA ALA A 143 0.14 -27.42 13.89
C ALA A 143 1.44 -27.87 14.59
N GLY A 144 2.40 -26.95 14.70
CA GLY A 144 3.78 -27.27 15.06
C GLY A 144 4.75 -27.24 13.87
N ASP A 145 4.24 -27.20 12.63
CA ASP A 145 5.10 -27.11 11.44
C ASP A 145 5.61 -25.71 11.15
N LEU A 146 6.88 -25.67 10.73
CA LEU A 146 7.49 -24.55 10.03
C LEU A 146 7.72 -24.97 8.57
N LEU A 147 6.70 -24.74 7.73
CA LEU A 147 6.67 -25.05 6.31
C LEU A 147 7.33 -23.94 5.49
N ALA A 148 8.41 -24.26 4.77
CA ALA A 148 9.00 -23.36 3.80
C ALA A 148 8.37 -23.52 2.40
N VAL A 149 8.06 -22.42 1.73
CA VAL A 149 7.65 -22.40 0.31
C VAL A 149 8.79 -21.82 -0.54
N MET A 150 9.42 -22.67 -1.35
CA MET A 150 10.58 -22.31 -2.18
C MET A 150 10.32 -22.59 -3.67
N GLY A 151 11.18 -22.05 -4.52
CA GLY A 151 11.10 -22.16 -5.98
C GLY A 151 11.62 -20.90 -6.67
N PRO A 152 11.82 -20.93 -8.00
CA PRO A 152 12.38 -19.81 -8.76
C PRO A 152 11.49 -18.56 -8.74
N SER A 153 12.03 -17.43 -9.18
CA SER A 153 11.25 -16.20 -9.37
C SER A 153 10.15 -16.40 -10.41
N GLY A 154 8.93 -15.97 -10.09
CA GLY A 154 7.76 -16.12 -10.97
C GLY A 154 6.98 -17.44 -10.86
N CYS A 155 7.39 -18.42 -10.04
CA CYS A 155 6.62 -19.67 -9.85
C CYS A 155 5.32 -19.55 -9.01
N GLY A 156 4.89 -18.33 -8.68
CA GLY A 156 3.61 -18.08 -8.00
C GLY A 156 3.61 -18.18 -6.47
N LYS A 157 4.78 -18.25 -5.79
CA LYS A 157 4.88 -18.32 -4.31
C LYS A 157 3.94 -17.35 -3.57
N SER A 158 4.09 -16.05 -3.81
CA SER A 158 3.26 -14.98 -3.20
C SER A 158 1.77 -15.11 -3.55
N THR A 159 1.46 -15.60 -4.76
CA THR A 159 0.09 -15.87 -5.22
C THR A 159 -0.53 -17.01 -4.44
N PHE A 160 0.19 -18.12 -4.26
CA PHE A 160 -0.23 -19.26 -3.45
C PHE A 160 -0.48 -18.84 -1.99
N LEU A 161 0.45 -18.10 -1.37
CA LEU A 161 0.25 -17.58 -0.01
C LEU A 161 -0.94 -16.61 0.09
N SER A 162 -1.20 -15.81 -0.95
CA SER A 162 -2.35 -14.88 -1.00
C SER A 162 -3.69 -15.60 -1.14
N CYS A 163 -3.74 -16.72 -1.88
CA CYS A 163 -4.90 -17.61 -1.94
C CYS A 163 -5.09 -18.34 -0.61
N LEU A 164 -4.01 -18.89 -0.03
CA LEU A 164 -4.03 -19.61 1.25
C LEU A 164 -4.55 -18.70 2.38
N ALA A 165 -4.21 -17.41 2.36
CA ALA A 165 -4.70 -16.42 3.32
C ALA A 165 -6.13 -15.87 3.03
N LEU A 166 -6.81 -16.38 1.99
CA LEU A 166 -8.07 -15.84 1.45
C LEU A 166 -8.03 -14.32 1.17
N ARG A 167 -6.86 -13.76 0.84
CA ARG A 167 -6.71 -12.36 0.42
C ARG A 167 -7.20 -12.17 -1.01
N ASP A 168 -6.76 -13.05 -1.92
CA ASP A 168 -7.43 -13.28 -3.21
C ASP A 168 -8.34 -14.52 -3.06
N GLN A 169 -9.55 -14.41 -3.58
CA GLN A 169 -10.61 -15.43 -3.53
C GLN A 169 -11.12 -15.78 -4.93
N THR A 170 -10.37 -15.43 -5.98
CA THR A 170 -10.68 -15.75 -7.39
C THR A 170 -10.04 -17.06 -7.87
N PHE A 171 -9.47 -17.83 -6.94
CA PHE A 171 -9.02 -19.21 -7.19
C PHE A 171 -10.19 -20.21 -7.25
N ARG A 172 -9.93 -21.38 -7.82
CA ARG A 172 -10.78 -22.57 -7.82
C ARG A 172 -10.21 -23.61 -6.87
N GLY A 173 -11.09 -24.44 -6.29
CA GLY A 173 -10.74 -25.38 -5.24
C GLY A 173 -11.25 -24.90 -3.88
N GLN A 174 -10.75 -25.47 -2.80
CA GLN A 174 -11.20 -25.18 -1.44
C GLN A 174 -10.07 -25.40 -0.43
N ILE A 175 -10.08 -24.59 0.64
CA ILE A 175 -9.21 -24.73 1.81
C ILE A 175 -10.02 -25.40 2.92
N TYR A 176 -9.39 -26.31 3.65
CA TYR A 176 -9.96 -27.08 4.74
C TYR A 176 -9.14 -26.89 6.01
N LEU A 177 -9.82 -26.75 7.14
CA LEU A 177 -9.25 -26.58 8.47
C LEU A 177 -9.88 -27.64 9.38
N ASN A 178 -9.05 -28.48 10.00
CA ASN A 178 -9.51 -29.59 10.85
C ASN A 178 -10.57 -30.45 10.14
N GLU A 179 -10.29 -30.84 8.89
CA GLU A 179 -11.19 -31.60 8.00
C GLU A 179 -12.49 -30.89 7.55
N ALA A 180 -12.78 -29.67 8.03
CA ALA A 180 -13.95 -28.89 7.64
C ALA A 180 -13.60 -27.78 6.62
N PRO A 181 -14.48 -27.43 5.65
CA PRO A 181 -14.21 -26.37 4.70
C PRO A 181 -14.10 -24.99 5.37
N ALA A 182 -13.15 -24.17 4.93
CA ALA A 182 -12.84 -22.87 5.54
C ALA A 182 -14.03 -21.90 5.50
N ARG A 183 -14.47 -21.46 6.70
CA ARG A 183 -15.55 -20.48 6.92
C ARG A 183 -14.97 -19.10 7.27
N LYS A 184 -15.82 -18.08 7.44
CA LYS A 184 -15.43 -16.72 7.89
C LYS A 184 -14.40 -16.70 9.04
N GLN A 185 -14.55 -17.61 10.01
CA GLN A 185 -13.69 -17.75 11.19
C GLN A 185 -12.21 -17.99 10.84
N TYR A 186 -11.90 -18.55 9.67
CA TYR A 186 -10.54 -18.70 9.16
C TYR A 186 -9.80 -17.35 9.06
N LEU A 187 -10.50 -16.29 8.65
CA LEU A 187 -9.94 -14.93 8.57
C LEU A 187 -9.58 -14.32 9.93
N SER A 188 -10.05 -14.88 11.04
CA SER A 188 -9.61 -14.50 12.39
C SER A 188 -8.45 -15.35 12.92
N MET A 189 -8.27 -16.57 12.41
CA MET A 189 -7.20 -17.49 12.84
C MET A 189 -5.89 -17.33 12.05
N VAL A 190 -5.94 -16.73 10.86
CA VAL A 190 -4.75 -16.43 10.02
C VAL A 190 -4.18 -15.03 10.29
N GLY A 191 -2.89 -14.96 10.58
CA GLY A 191 -2.07 -13.76 10.43
C GLY A 191 -1.31 -13.80 9.11
N PHE A 192 -1.19 -12.67 8.40
CA PHE A 192 -0.41 -12.59 7.15
C PHE A 192 0.60 -11.44 7.21
N VAL A 193 1.87 -11.77 7.03
CA VAL A 193 2.99 -10.83 6.95
C VAL A 193 3.40 -10.63 5.50
N ASP A 194 3.19 -9.41 5.00
CA ASP A 194 3.57 -8.99 3.65
C ASP A 194 5.09 -8.96 3.43
N GLN A 195 5.51 -9.14 2.17
CA GLN A 195 6.90 -8.99 1.70
C GLN A 195 7.53 -7.64 2.12
N HIS A 196 6.75 -6.55 2.06
CA HIS A 196 7.25 -5.19 2.26
C HIS A 196 6.88 -4.62 3.65
N ASP A 197 7.90 -4.33 4.45
CA ASP A 197 7.83 -3.75 5.79
C ASP A 197 7.51 -2.23 5.77
N LEU A 198 6.32 -1.86 5.27
CA LEU A 198 5.86 -0.48 5.13
C LEU A 198 5.28 0.08 6.45
N PHE A 199 5.96 1.02 7.09
CA PHE A 199 5.54 1.63 8.36
C PHE A 199 5.64 3.17 8.34
N TYR A 200 4.90 3.83 9.23
CA TYR A 200 5.05 5.27 9.48
C TYR A 200 6.37 5.53 10.24
N PRO A 201 7.33 6.28 9.68
CA PRO A 201 8.68 6.38 10.25
C PRO A 201 8.76 7.19 11.55
N THR A 202 7.75 8.01 11.85
CA THR A 202 7.66 8.91 13.02
C THR A 202 6.94 8.30 14.24
N GLN A 203 6.47 7.05 14.13
CA GLN A 203 5.92 6.28 15.24
C GLN A 203 7.02 5.42 15.88
N THR A 204 6.88 5.12 17.17
CA THR A 204 7.70 4.11 17.85
C THR A 204 7.12 2.71 17.67
N VAL A 205 7.95 1.68 17.91
CA VAL A 205 7.53 0.27 17.94
C VAL A 205 6.28 0.08 18.80
N ARG A 206 6.30 0.63 20.03
CA ARG A 206 5.21 0.51 20.99
C ARG A 206 3.93 1.20 20.53
N GLU A 207 3.99 2.44 20.07
CA GLU A 207 2.80 3.18 19.61
C GLU A 207 2.14 2.53 18.40
N HIS A 208 2.93 1.96 17.50
CA HIS A 208 2.42 1.18 16.36
C HIS A 208 1.65 -0.06 16.85
N LEU A 209 2.21 -0.82 17.82
CA LEU A 209 1.52 -1.96 18.41
C LEU A 209 0.29 -1.54 19.24
N GLU A 210 0.35 -0.42 19.96
CA GLU A 210 -0.80 0.15 20.68
C GLU A 210 -1.93 0.53 19.71
N PHE A 211 -1.64 1.23 18.61
CA PHE A 211 -2.62 1.54 17.57
C PHE A 211 -3.27 0.26 16.99
N HIS A 212 -2.45 -0.72 16.61
CA HIS A 212 -2.96 -1.98 16.06
C HIS A 212 -3.75 -2.79 17.09
N ALA A 213 -3.36 -2.80 18.36
CA ALA A 213 -4.09 -3.51 19.42
C ALA A 213 -5.45 -2.86 19.71
N MET A 214 -5.51 -1.53 19.81
CA MET A 214 -6.78 -0.82 20.08
C MET A 214 -7.80 -0.98 18.95
N VAL A 215 -7.34 -1.18 17.70
CA VAL A 215 -8.20 -1.32 16.51
C VAL A 215 -8.51 -2.78 16.16
N ARG A 216 -7.58 -3.74 16.37
CA ARG A 216 -7.78 -5.17 16.06
C ARG A 216 -8.46 -5.93 17.19
N LEU A 217 -8.04 -5.72 18.44
CA LEU A 217 -8.64 -6.38 19.60
C LEU A 217 -9.99 -5.72 19.88
N GLY A 218 -11.03 -6.53 20.06
CA GLY A 218 -12.41 -6.04 20.16
C GLY A 218 -12.66 -5.06 21.31
N ALA A 219 -13.81 -4.37 21.27
CA ALA A 219 -14.20 -3.42 22.31
C ALA A 219 -14.41 -4.06 23.70
N GLN A 220 -14.66 -5.38 23.75
CA GLN A 220 -14.87 -6.13 25.00
C GLN A 220 -13.57 -6.32 25.82
N VAL A 221 -12.41 -6.34 25.15
CA VAL A 221 -11.12 -6.52 25.84
C VAL A 221 -10.72 -5.20 26.52
N ARG A 222 -10.47 -5.25 27.83
CA ARG A 222 -10.09 -4.09 28.64
C ARG A 222 -8.73 -3.51 28.20
N THR A 223 -8.57 -2.19 28.28
CA THR A 223 -7.36 -1.48 27.85
C THR A 223 -6.09 -1.99 28.54
N SER A 224 -6.18 -2.34 29.84
CA SER A 224 -5.10 -2.99 30.61
C SER A 224 -4.64 -4.30 29.98
N ALA A 225 -5.58 -5.18 29.65
CA ALA A 225 -5.34 -6.46 29.01
C ALA A 225 -4.75 -6.31 27.59
N LYS A 226 -5.17 -5.29 26.82
CA LYS A 226 -4.53 -4.95 25.53
C LYS A 226 -3.06 -4.54 25.72
N MET A 227 -2.74 -3.78 26.78
CA MET A 227 -1.36 -3.40 27.09
C MET A 227 -0.50 -4.59 27.56
N ALA A 228 -1.08 -5.52 28.33
CA ALA A 228 -0.41 -6.78 28.68
C ALA A 228 -0.05 -7.59 27.43
N ARG A 229 -1.00 -7.77 26.50
CA ARG A 229 -0.76 -8.50 25.24
C ARG A 229 0.30 -7.86 24.35
N ILE A 230 0.44 -6.54 24.36
CA ILE A 230 1.55 -5.84 23.67
C ILE A 230 2.89 -6.16 24.33
N GLN A 231 2.95 -6.16 25.66
CA GLN A 231 4.17 -6.46 26.41
C GLN A 231 4.62 -7.92 26.21
N GLU A 232 3.69 -8.87 26.18
CA GLU A 232 3.95 -10.27 25.80
C GLU A 232 4.61 -10.37 24.42
N VAL A 233 4.00 -9.76 23.39
CA VAL A 233 4.49 -9.82 22.01
C VAL A 233 5.85 -9.12 21.84
N LEU A 234 6.12 -8.06 22.61
CA LEU A 234 7.44 -7.42 22.64
C LEU A 234 8.54 -8.32 23.24
N ILE A 235 8.19 -9.20 24.18
CA ILE A 235 9.10 -10.18 24.78
C ILE A 235 9.26 -11.40 23.85
N GLU A 236 8.15 -11.98 23.37
CA GLU A 236 8.08 -13.14 22.46
C GLU A 236 8.96 -12.95 21.20
N LEU A 237 9.06 -11.71 20.71
CA LEU A 237 9.79 -11.37 19.48
C LEU A 237 11.11 -10.61 19.72
N ASN A 238 11.55 -10.49 20.98
CA ASN A 238 12.76 -9.77 21.40
C ASN A 238 12.88 -8.37 20.76
N LEU A 239 11.92 -7.52 21.14
CA LEU A 239 11.78 -6.12 20.73
C LEU A 239 11.66 -5.15 21.92
N SER A 240 11.63 -5.65 23.17
CA SER A 240 11.47 -4.83 24.37
C SER A 240 12.49 -3.69 24.47
N HIS A 241 13.73 -3.90 24.03
CA HIS A 241 14.82 -2.91 24.04
C HIS A 241 14.62 -1.76 23.05
N VAL A 242 13.91 -1.98 21.93
CA VAL A 242 13.55 -0.98 20.91
C VAL A 242 12.11 -0.49 20.99
N SER A 243 11.36 -0.89 22.03
CA SER A 243 9.94 -0.56 22.23
C SER A 243 9.63 0.95 22.09
N HIS A 244 10.48 1.81 22.64
CA HIS A 244 10.34 3.28 22.56
C HIS A 244 11.20 3.93 21.46
N THR A 245 11.80 3.14 20.56
CA THR A 245 12.58 3.65 19.42
C THR A 245 11.68 3.91 18.21
N TYR A 246 11.95 4.99 17.47
CA TYR A 246 11.26 5.28 16.20
C TYR A 246 11.55 4.21 15.15
N ILE A 247 10.53 3.83 14.37
CA ILE A 247 10.64 2.79 13.35
C ILE A 247 11.61 3.20 12.22
N GLY A 248 11.58 4.50 11.86
CA GLY A 248 12.40 5.07 10.79
C GLY A 248 12.11 4.43 9.41
N GLY A 249 12.94 4.74 8.42
CA GLY A 249 12.83 4.17 7.08
C GLY A 249 13.80 4.83 6.10
N GLY A 250 14.10 4.17 4.98
CA GLY A 250 15.15 4.59 4.03
C GLY A 250 14.92 5.95 3.33
N ARG A 251 13.76 6.58 3.54
CA ARG A 251 13.41 7.93 3.05
C ARG A 251 13.22 8.96 4.16
N SER A 252 13.27 8.54 5.43
CA SER A 252 13.11 9.44 6.57
C SER A 252 14.47 9.89 7.08
N ALA A 253 14.63 11.18 7.35
CA ALA A 253 15.82 11.75 7.98
C ALA A 253 15.90 11.46 9.51
N VAL A 254 15.38 10.31 9.94
CA VAL A 254 15.33 9.80 11.32
C VAL A 254 15.89 8.38 11.33
N ARG A 255 16.99 8.18 12.07
CA ARG A 255 17.54 6.84 12.32
C ARG A 255 16.55 6.04 13.16
N GLY A 256 16.27 4.81 12.74
CA GLY A 256 15.36 3.89 13.43
C GLY A 256 15.89 2.47 13.47
N LEU A 257 14.98 1.49 13.45
CA LEU A 257 15.27 0.06 13.58
C LEU A 257 16.21 -0.49 12.51
N SER A 258 16.95 -1.55 12.86
CA SER A 258 17.60 -2.42 11.88
C SER A 258 16.57 -3.17 11.00
N GLY A 259 17.02 -3.72 9.87
CA GLY A 259 16.15 -4.53 9.00
C GLY A 259 15.54 -5.73 9.74
N GLY A 260 16.35 -6.46 10.53
CA GLY A 260 15.88 -7.61 11.30
C GLY A 260 14.85 -7.24 12.37
N GLU A 261 15.04 -6.13 13.09
CA GLU A 261 14.06 -5.63 14.07
C GLU A 261 12.77 -5.14 13.41
N ARG A 262 12.86 -4.46 12.25
CA ARG A 262 11.67 -4.05 11.48
C ARG A 262 10.89 -5.28 10.98
N ARG A 263 11.58 -6.34 10.54
CA ARG A 263 10.93 -7.60 10.16
C ARG A 263 10.23 -8.27 11.34
N ARG A 264 10.86 -8.26 12.53
CA ARG A 264 10.21 -8.69 13.79
C ARG A 264 9.01 -7.82 14.19
N LEU A 265 9.00 -6.52 13.89
CA LEU A 265 7.83 -5.67 14.08
C LEU A 265 6.66 -6.04 13.14
N SER A 266 6.94 -6.48 11.91
CA SER A 266 5.90 -7.02 11.01
C SER A 266 5.25 -8.29 11.57
N PHE A 267 6.04 -9.22 12.12
CA PHE A 267 5.50 -10.37 12.87
C PHE A 267 4.69 -9.93 14.11
N ALA A 268 5.22 -8.99 14.90
CA ALA A 268 4.56 -8.45 16.09
C ALA A 268 3.16 -7.88 15.77
N THR A 269 3.05 -7.17 14.65
CA THR A 269 1.79 -6.55 14.20
C THR A 269 0.67 -7.57 13.97
N GLU A 270 0.99 -8.81 13.57
CA GLU A 270 0.03 -9.91 13.43
C GLU A 270 -0.13 -10.73 14.71
N MET A 271 0.94 -10.93 15.50
CA MET A 271 0.90 -11.71 16.75
C MET A 271 0.00 -11.10 17.83
N LEU A 272 -0.31 -9.79 17.74
CA LEU A 272 -1.29 -9.14 18.61
C LEU A 272 -2.63 -9.89 18.64
N SER A 273 -3.10 -10.41 17.50
CA SER A 273 -4.36 -11.18 17.39
C SER A 273 -4.23 -12.68 17.72
N ASN A 274 -3.08 -13.12 18.25
CA ASN A 274 -2.75 -14.53 18.55
C ASN A 274 -3.21 -15.54 17.47
N PRO A 275 -2.80 -15.37 16.20
CA PRO A 275 -3.23 -16.26 15.12
C PRO A 275 -2.67 -17.68 15.32
N SER A 276 -3.50 -18.69 15.05
CA SER A 276 -3.12 -20.10 15.05
C SER A 276 -2.34 -20.52 13.79
N ILE A 277 -2.51 -19.76 12.70
CA ILE A 277 -1.81 -19.94 11.42
C ILE A 277 -1.09 -18.63 11.07
N VAL A 278 0.22 -18.70 10.83
CA VAL A 278 1.06 -17.56 10.47
C VAL A 278 1.58 -17.74 9.05
N ILE A 279 1.15 -16.88 8.13
CA ILE A 279 1.62 -16.87 6.73
C ILE A 279 2.58 -15.69 6.55
N ALA A 280 3.75 -15.92 5.97
CA ALA A 280 4.78 -14.91 5.79
C ALA A 280 5.36 -14.95 4.37
N ASP A 281 5.14 -13.89 3.59
CA ASP A 281 5.71 -13.80 2.25
C ASP A 281 7.11 -13.17 2.28
N GLU A 282 8.08 -13.87 1.71
CA GLU A 282 9.51 -13.55 1.61
C GLU A 282 10.13 -13.17 2.97
N ALA A 283 10.03 -14.09 3.93
CA ALA A 283 10.35 -13.82 5.34
C ALA A 283 11.75 -13.24 5.59
N THR A 284 12.75 -13.64 4.79
CA THR A 284 14.17 -13.31 4.97
C THR A 284 14.76 -12.31 3.97
N THR A 285 13.98 -11.76 3.04
CA THR A 285 14.53 -10.89 1.97
C THR A 285 14.99 -9.53 2.49
N GLY A 286 16.08 -9.01 1.92
CA GLY A 286 16.70 -7.74 2.34
C GLY A 286 17.45 -7.82 3.67
N LEU A 287 17.63 -9.02 4.24
CA LEU A 287 18.42 -9.27 5.45
C LEU A 287 19.75 -9.96 5.10
N ASP A 288 20.78 -9.72 5.90
CA ASP A 288 22.00 -10.53 5.90
C ASP A 288 21.74 -11.92 6.52
N ALA A 289 22.67 -12.85 6.34
CA ALA A 289 22.53 -14.22 6.83
C ALA A 289 22.36 -14.33 8.36
N SER A 290 22.93 -13.41 9.16
CA SER A 290 22.80 -13.45 10.62
C SER A 290 21.42 -12.97 11.09
N MET A 291 20.90 -11.88 10.50
CA MET A 291 19.54 -11.40 10.81
C MET A 291 18.47 -12.33 10.23
N ALA A 292 18.67 -12.91 9.05
CA ALA A 292 17.80 -13.94 8.50
C ALA A 292 17.72 -15.16 9.43
N LYS A 293 18.85 -15.64 9.98
CA LYS A 293 18.87 -16.72 10.96
C LYS A 293 18.18 -16.34 12.28
N SER A 294 18.29 -15.08 12.72
CA SER A 294 17.52 -14.57 13.87
C SER A 294 16.02 -14.59 13.62
N VAL A 295 15.56 -14.17 12.44
CA VAL A 295 14.14 -14.22 12.04
C VAL A 295 13.62 -15.66 11.95
N CYS A 296 14.36 -16.58 11.33
CA CYS A 296 13.92 -17.98 11.23
C CYS A 296 13.89 -18.70 12.58
N ARG A 297 14.76 -18.34 13.55
CA ARG A 297 14.64 -18.82 14.94
C ARG A 297 13.35 -18.35 15.62
N VAL A 298 12.91 -17.12 15.33
CA VAL A 298 11.65 -16.56 15.86
C VAL A 298 10.43 -17.22 15.20
N LEU A 299 10.48 -17.50 13.90
CA LEU A 299 9.47 -18.34 13.21
C LEU A 299 9.42 -19.77 13.76
N ARG A 300 10.59 -20.35 14.08
CA ARG A 300 10.67 -21.68 14.72
C ARG A 300 10.03 -21.68 16.11
N GLY A 301 10.33 -20.69 16.95
CA GLY A 301 9.68 -20.55 18.26
C GLY A 301 8.16 -20.36 18.18
N MET A 302 7.65 -19.67 17.14
CA MET A 302 6.21 -19.62 16.88
C MET A 302 5.66 -21.01 16.52
N ALA A 303 6.34 -21.80 15.69
CA ALA A 303 5.92 -23.16 15.38
C ALA A 303 5.94 -24.07 16.62
N ASP A 304 7.05 -24.06 17.39
CA ASP A 304 7.23 -24.82 18.63
C ASP A 304 6.15 -24.51 19.70
N SER A 305 5.51 -23.33 19.64
CA SER A 305 4.38 -22.96 20.50
C SER A 305 3.02 -23.57 20.08
N GLY A 306 3.01 -24.49 19.12
CA GLY A 306 1.79 -25.17 18.64
C GLY A 306 1.02 -24.38 17.57
N ARG A 307 1.71 -23.54 16.80
CA ARG A 307 1.12 -22.79 15.66
C ARG A 307 1.60 -23.40 14.34
N LEU A 308 0.80 -23.28 13.28
CA LEU A 308 1.26 -23.59 11.92
C LEU A 308 1.90 -22.34 11.31
N VAL A 309 3.14 -22.44 10.83
CA VAL A 309 3.89 -21.32 10.23
C VAL A 309 4.29 -21.65 8.80
N VAL A 310 3.76 -20.90 7.84
CA VAL A 310 4.05 -21.06 6.39
C VAL A 310 4.81 -19.84 5.90
N ALA A 311 6.07 -20.01 5.47
CA ALA A 311 6.93 -18.91 5.04
C ALA A 311 7.48 -19.13 3.62
N SER A 312 7.26 -18.18 2.70
CA SER A 312 8.00 -18.21 1.42
C SER A 312 9.40 -17.63 1.61
N ILE A 313 10.40 -18.30 1.02
CA ILE A 313 11.82 -18.02 1.27
C ILE A 313 12.62 -18.12 -0.03
N HIS A 314 13.50 -17.15 -0.25
CA HIS A 314 14.42 -17.10 -1.38
C HIS A 314 15.85 -17.42 -0.90
N GLN A 315 16.47 -18.45 -1.49
CA GLN A 315 17.88 -18.86 -1.28
C GLN A 315 18.39 -18.78 0.18
N PRO A 316 17.86 -19.61 1.10
CA PRO A 316 18.32 -19.62 2.49
C PRO A 316 19.72 -20.23 2.63
N SER A 317 20.48 -19.79 3.64
CA SER A 317 21.72 -20.45 4.05
C SER A 317 21.42 -21.87 4.57
N SER A 318 22.39 -22.78 4.51
CA SER A 318 22.23 -24.15 5.03
C SER A 318 21.83 -24.19 6.51
N GLN A 319 22.38 -23.28 7.34
CA GLN A 319 22.02 -23.12 8.76
C GLN A 319 20.63 -22.51 8.99
N THR A 320 20.05 -21.88 7.98
CA THR A 320 18.66 -21.41 7.98
C THR A 320 17.76 -22.54 7.51
N PHE A 321 18.16 -23.27 6.46
CA PHE A 321 17.43 -24.40 5.89
C PHE A 321 17.16 -25.52 6.91
N SER A 322 18.13 -25.80 7.79
CA SER A 322 17.98 -26.79 8.87
C SER A 322 16.99 -26.41 9.98
N THR A 323 16.22 -25.32 9.87
CA THR A 323 15.16 -24.97 10.84
C THR A 323 13.74 -25.35 10.39
N PHE A 324 13.55 -25.67 9.10
CA PHE A 324 12.23 -26.02 8.54
C PHE A 324 11.94 -27.50 8.72
N THR A 325 10.75 -27.85 9.25
CA THR A 325 10.31 -29.26 9.33
C THR A 325 9.87 -29.77 7.96
N HIS A 326 9.14 -28.94 7.21
CA HIS A 326 8.58 -29.28 5.91
C HIS A 326 8.99 -28.29 4.83
N LEU A 327 9.09 -28.78 3.59
CA LEU A 327 9.39 -28.00 2.39
C LEU A 327 8.32 -28.24 1.33
N MET A 328 7.78 -27.16 0.79
CA MET A 328 7.03 -27.10 -0.46
C MET A 328 7.92 -26.47 -1.54
N LEU A 329 8.14 -27.19 -2.63
CA LEU A 329 8.96 -26.75 -3.76
C LEU A 329 8.08 -26.55 -4.99
N LEU A 330 7.88 -25.29 -5.39
CA LEU A 330 7.02 -24.90 -6.51
C LEU A 330 7.83 -24.70 -7.80
N ALA A 331 7.37 -25.34 -8.87
CA ALA A 331 7.97 -25.31 -10.20
C ALA A 331 7.47 -24.16 -11.07
N GLY A 332 8.14 -23.95 -12.21
CA GLY A 332 7.61 -23.11 -13.28
C GLY A 332 6.16 -23.48 -13.60
N HIS A 333 5.34 -22.48 -13.94
CA HIS A 333 3.89 -22.62 -14.13
C HIS A 333 3.09 -23.04 -12.89
N GLY A 334 3.71 -23.09 -11.69
CA GLY A 334 2.99 -23.28 -10.42
C GLY A 334 2.46 -24.70 -10.21
N HIS A 335 3.24 -25.70 -10.65
CA HIS A 335 3.11 -27.09 -10.24
C HIS A 335 3.93 -27.36 -8.96
N ILE A 336 3.64 -28.47 -8.27
CA ILE A 336 4.48 -28.95 -7.15
C ILE A 336 5.57 -29.87 -7.70
N ALA A 337 6.82 -29.66 -7.27
CA ALA A 337 7.97 -30.54 -7.55
C ALA A 337 8.38 -31.38 -6.33
N TYR A 338 8.05 -30.93 -5.12
CA TYR A 338 8.19 -31.68 -3.87
C TYR A 338 7.28 -31.07 -2.80
N HIS A 339 6.68 -31.91 -1.95
CA HIS A 339 6.03 -31.47 -0.72
C HIS A 339 6.15 -32.55 0.36
N GLY A 340 6.88 -32.28 1.43
CA GLY A 340 7.16 -33.25 2.49
C GLY A 340 8.27 -32.80 3.46
N PRO A 341 8.69 -33.67 4.40
CA PRO A 341 9.69 -33.35 5.41
C PRO A 341 11.03 -32.94 4.78
N THR A 342 11.70 -31.94 5.35
CA THR A 342 12.97 -31.39 4.83
C THR A 342 14.08 -32.46 4.77
N ALA A 343 14.08 -33.42 5.71
CA ALA A 343 15.06 -34.50 5.77
C ALA A 343 14.97 -35.47 4.56
N ASN A 344 13.76 -35.70 4.02
CA ASN A 344 13.53 -36.68 2.95
C ASN A 344 13.88 -36.14 1.56
N LEU A 345 14.10 -34.81 1.43
CA LEU A 345 14.35 -34.14 0.16
C LEU A 345 15.51 -34.72 -0.64
N LEU A 346 16.66 -35.00 0.01
CA LEU A 346 17.84 -35.53 -0.68
C LEU A 346 17.63 -36.96 -1.19
N ALA A 347 16.90 -37.78 -0.42
CA ALA A 347 16.55 -39.14 -0.84
C ALA A 347 15.58 -39.14 -2.03
N TYR A 348 14.59 -38.24 -2.01
CA TYR A 348 13.65 -38.04 -3.11
C TYR A 348 14.32 -37.50 -4.38
N LEU A 349 15.19 -36.49 -4.28
CA LEU A 349 15.94 -36.00 -5.45
C LEU A 349 16.86 -37.10 -6.01
N ALA A 350 17.51 -37.89 -5.16
CA ALA A 350 18.34 -39.02 -5.58
C ALA A 350 17.53 -40.10 -6.33
N SER A 351 16.31 -40.45 -5.91
CA SER A 351 15.49 -41.45 -6.60
C SER A 351 14.98 -41.00 -7.97
N VAL A 352 14.77 -39.69 -8.17
CA VAL A 352 14.49 -39.10 -9.50
C VAL A 352 15.74 -39.03 -10.40
N GLY A 353 16.94 -39.28 -9.84
CA GLY A 353 18.23 -39.27 -10.52
C GLY A 353 19.04 -37.98 -10.34
N LEU A 354 18.66 -37.11 -9.41
CA LEU A 354 19.29 -35.81 -9.16
C LEU A 354 20.14 -35.85 -7.88
N GLN A 355 21.39 -36.27 -8.01
CA GLN A 355 22.34 -36.30 -6.88
C GLN A 355 22.87 -34.90 -6.56
N CYS A 356 22.83 -34.52 -5.27
CA CYS A 356 23.39 -33.25 -4.79
C CYS A 356 24.93 -33.36 -4.70
N PRO A 357 25.70 -32.44 -5.30
CA PRO A 357 27.16 -32.42 -5.18
C PRO A 357 27.63 -32.24 -3.71
N PRO A 358 28.78 -32.83 -3.32
CA PRO A 358 29.33 -32.64 -1.99
C PRO A 358 29.61 -31.16 -1.69
N TYR A 359 29.41 -30.76 -0.45
CA TYR A 359 29.57 -29.38 0.06
C TYR A 359 28.64 -28.31 -0.57
N HIS A 360 27.69 -28.68 -1.44
CA HIS A 360 26.70 -27.75 -1.98
C HIS A 360 25.51 -27.54 -1.01
N ASN A 361 24.81 -26.40 -1.14
CA ASN A 361 23.66 -26.07 -0.29
C ASN A 361 22.41 -26.79 -0.80
N MET A 362 21.82 -27.66 0.03
CA MET A 362 20.62 -28.45 -0.32
C MET A 362 19.47 -27.60 -0.86
N ALA A 363 19.24 -26.41 -0.28
CA ALA A 363 18.17 -25.51 -0.68
C ALA A 363 18.42 -24.88 -2.06
N ASP A 364 19.66 -24.49 -2.33
CA ASP A 364 20.08 -23.88 -3.60
C ASP A 364 20.08 -24.94 -4.71
N PHE A 365 20.56 -26.15 -4.42
CA PHE A 365 20.46 -27.31 -5.32
C PHE A 365 19.00 -27.64 -5.68
N ALA A 366 18.10 -27.69 -4.70
CA ALA A 366 16.68 -27.97 -4.94
C ALA A 366 16.01 -26.90 -5.81
N VAL A 367 16.27 -25.61 -5.54
CA VAL A 367 15.77 -24.51 -6.38
C VAL A 367 16.39 -24.57 -7.79
N ARG A 368 17.68 -24.90 -7.92
CA ARG A 368 18.37 -25.05 -9.20
C ARG A 368 17.84 -26.21 -10.05
N CYS A 369 17.50 -27.34 -9.43
CA CYS A 369 16.86 -28.46 -10.12
C CYS A 369 15.54 -28.03 -10.79
N VAL A 370 14.80 -27.16 -10.11
CA VAL A 370 13.46 -26.68 -10.48
C VAL A 370 13.48 -25.41 -11.35
N ALA A 371 14.63 -24.75 -11.47
CA ALA A 371 14.80 -23.56 -12.30
C ALA A 371 15.05 -23.92 -13.78
N VAL A 372 14.38 -23.17 -14.67
CA VAL A 372 14.65 -23.17 -16.11
C VAL A 372 15.35 -21.84 -16.45
N PRO A 373 16.66 -21.83 -16.76
CA PRO A 373 17.37 -20.63 -17.15
C PRO A 373 16.99 -20.22 -18.59
N PRO A 374 16.92 -18.91 -18.90
CA PRO A 374 16.74 -18.45 -20.27
C PRO A 374 18.05 -18.56 -21.07
N GLY A 375 18.05 -19.34 -22.16
CA GLY A 375 19.21 -19.51 -23.03
C GLY A 375 19.37 -20.95 -23.52
N GLU A 376 20.60 -21.32 -23.89
CA GLU A 376 20.97 -22.69 -24.23
C GLU A 376 20.75 -23.63 -23.01
N GLY A 377 20.28 -24.85 -23.27
CA GLY A 377 19.90 -25.81 -22.21
C GLY A 377 18.52 -25.56 -21.56
N ALA A 378 17.77 -24.52 -21.96
CA ALA A 378 16.42 -24.28 -21.43
C ALA A 378 15.44 -25.44 -21.67
N GLU A 379 15.55 -26.13 -22.82
CA GLU A 379 14.71 -27.28 -23.17
C GLU A 379 14.99 -28.51 -22.28
N GLU A 380 16.26 -28.85 -22.07
CA GLU A 380 16.68 -29.91 -21.14
C GLU A 380 16.26 -29.59 -19.70
N ALA A 381 16.39 -28.33 -19.29
CA ALA A 381 15.92 -27.86 -18.00
C ALA A 381 14.40 -27.96 -17.85
N ALA A 382 13.62 -27.63 -18.88
CA ALA A 382 12.17 -27.81 -18.89
C ALA A 382 11.79 -29.30 -18.81
N ALA A 383 12.41 -30.17 -19.60
CA ALA A 383 12.19 -31.61 -19.57
C ALA A 383 12.49 -32.23 -18.19
N ARG A 384 13.59 -31.79 -17.53
CA ARG A 384 13.92 -32.17 -16.14
C ARG A 384 12.83 -31.74 -15.15
N VAL A 385 12.29 -30.53 -15.29
CA VAL A 385 11.22 -30.02 -14.43
C VAL A 385 9.92 -30.81 -14.62
N VAL A 386 9.55 -31.14 -15.87
CA VAL A 386 8.39 -32.00 -16.16
C VAL A 386 8.56 -33.37 -15.51
N LYS A 387 9.72 -34.04 -15.71
CA LYS A 387 10.03 -35.34 -15.09
C LYS A 387 9.91 -35.30 -13.56
N LEU A 388 10.34 -34.21 -12.93
CA LEU A 388 10.28 -34.05 -11.47
C LEU A 388 8.84 -33.83 -10.98
N CYS A 389 8.01 -33.10 -11.72
CA CYS A 389 6.59 -32.91 -11.38
C CYS A 389 5.74 -34.17 -11.62
N THR A 390 5.98 -34.95 -12.68
CA THR A 390 5.30 -36.25 -12.87
C THR A 390 5.72 -37.24 -11.79
N ALA A 391 7.03 -37.38 -11.53
CA ALA A 391 7.54 -38.24 -10.45
C ALA A 391 7.05 -37.82 -9.05
N TYR A 392 6.80 -36.53 -8.80
CA TYR A 392 6.12 -36.11 -7.56
C TYR A 392 4.67 -36.61 -7.55
N THR A 393 3.93 -36.40 -8.64
CA THR A 393 2.49 -36.72 -8.75
C THR A 393 2.20 -38.22 -8.59
N GLU A 394 3.09 -39.07 -9.09
CA GLU A 394 3.02 -40.54 -8.97
C GLU A 394 3.45 -41.04 -7.57
N SER A 395 4.23 -40.25 -6.82
CA SER A 395 4.85 -40.70 -5.56
C SER A 395 3.87 -40.89 -4.39
N GLU A 396 4.25 -41.78 -3.46
CA GLU A 396 3.56 -41.97 -2.18
C GLU A 396 3.39 -40.64 -1.40
N LEU A 397 4.32 -39.69 -1.51
CA LEU A 397 4.21 -38.38 -0.87
C LEU A 397 3.02 -37.58 -1.42
N ALA A 398 2.80 -37.58 -2.74
CA ALA A 398 1.63 -36.93 -3.31
C ALA A 398 0.33 -37.64 -2.90
N GLN A 399 0.33 -38.98 -2.82
CA GLN A 399 -0.82 -39.74 -2.35
C GLN A 399 -1.16 -39.44 -0.88
N GLN A 400 -0.15 -39.41 0.00
CA GLN A 400 -0.30 -39.00 1.41
C GLN A 400 -0.83 -37.55 1.54
N ASN A 401 -0.29 -36.62 0.75
CA ASN A 401 -0.73 -35.21 0.69
C ASN A 401 -2.13 -35.02 0.09
N GLN A 402 -2.70 -36.04 -0.54
CA GLN A 402 -4.07 -36.06 -1.10
C GLN A 402 -5.04 -36.91 -0.28
N ALA A 403 -4.57 -37.75 0.64
CA ALA A 403 -5.37 -38.77 1.32
C ALA A 403 -6.60 -38.22 2.07
N TRP A 404 -6.54 -36.97 2.54
CA TRP A 404 -7.67 -36.28 3.16
C TRP A 404 -8.88 -36.13 2.24
N LYS A 405 -8.69 -36.01 0.92
CA LYS A 405 -9.77 -35.89 -0.07
C LYS A 405 -10.68 -37.12 -0.12
N PHE A 406 -10.18 -38.28 0.30
CA PHE A 406 -10.87 -39.57 0.20
C PHE A 406 -11.44 -40.07 1.54
N LYS A 407 -11.37 -39.26 2.61
CA LYS A 407 -11.98 -39.60 3.91
C LYS A 407 -13.52 -39.57 3.81
N PRO A 408 -14.26 -40.56 4.34
CA PRO A 408 -15.70 -40.70 4.09
C PRO A 408 -16.59 -39.58 4.62
N ASN A 409 -16.08 -38.68 5.46
CA ASN A 409 -16.79 -37.48 5.93
C ASN A 409 -16.62 -36.27 4.98
N PHE A 410 -15.73 -36.33 3.98
CA PHE A 410 -15.56 -35.28 2.97
C PHE A 410 -16.62 -35.39 1.87
N HIS A 411 -17.84 -34.93 2.15
CA HIS A 411 -18.78 -34.61 1.09
C HIS A 411 -18.48 -33.20 0.53
N PRO A 412 -18.24 -33.05 -0.79
CA PRO A 412 -18.32 -31.74 -1.43
C PRO A 412 -19.74 -31.22 -1.23
N VAL A 413 -19.88 -30.11 -0.49
CA VAL A 413 -21.18 -29.53 -0.18
C VAL A 413 -21.90 -29.16 -1.49
N PRO A 414 -23.04 -29.79 -1.83
CA PRO A 414 -23.82 -29.37 -2.98
C PRO A 414 -24.28 -27.92 -2.81
N PRO A 415 -24.67 -27.21 -3.88
CA PRO A 415 -25.23 -25.86 -3.74
C PRO A 415 -26.62 -25.92 -3.08
N GLU A 416 -26.65 -26.09 -1.76
CA GLU A 416 -27.88 -26.26 -0.97
C GLU A 416 -28.81 -25.06 -1.11
N ALA A 417 -30.09 -25.37 -1.31
CA ALA A 417 -31.13 -24.37 -1.44
C ALA A 417 -31.31 -23.58 -0.13
N THR A 418 -31.64 -22.29 -0.27
CA THR A 418 -31.89 -21.41 0.87
C THR A 418 -33.06 -21.93 1.73
N PRO A 419 -32.91 -22.04 3.06
CA PRO A 419 -34.04 -22.31 3.94
C PRO A 419 -35.00 -21.12 3.94
N THR A 420 -36.14 -21.27 3.26
CA THR A 420 -37.25 -20.31 3.32
C THR A 420 -37.92 -20.39 4.70
N HIS A 421 -38.14 -19.23 5.34
CA HIS A 421 -38.87 -19.15 6.60
C HIS A 421 -40.27 -19.78 6.48
N ALA A 422 -40.67 -20.52 7.50
CA ALA A 422 -42.01 -21.09 7.59
C ALA A 422 -43.06 -20.02 7.99
N GLY A 423 -44.21 -20.03 7.32
CA GLY A 423 -45.38 -19.21 7.68
C GLY A 423 -46.26 -18.86 6.47
N GLY A 424 -47.35 -19.60 6.26
CA GLY A 424 -48.29 -19.30 5.15
C GLY A 424 -49.20 -20.45 4.73
N VAL A 425 -50.34 -20.58 5.41
CA VAL A 425 -51.45 -21.49 5.11
C VAL A 425 -51.92 -21.42 3.63
N ASN A 426 -52.01 -22.56 2.92
CA ASN A 426 -53.31 -23.07 2.44
C ASN A 426 -53.30 -24.52 1.89
N ARG A 427 -54.50 -25.07 1.64
CA ARG A 427 -54.76 -26.42 1.07
C ARG A 427 -54.83 -26.40 -0.47
N SER A 428 -54.41 -27.51 -1.12
CA SER A 428 -55.29 -28.43 -1.89
C SER A 428 -54.73 -29.06 -3.20
N HIS A 429 -55.07 -30.35 -3.39
CA HIS A 429 -55.33 -31.14 -4.62
C HIS A 429 -54.34 -31.31 -5.82
N LYS A 430 -54.10 -32.61 -6.11
CA LYS A 430 -54.23 -33.35 -7.40
C LYS A 430 -53.06 -33.54 -8.41
N TYR A 431 -52.57 -34.80 -8.43
CA TYR A 431 -52.58 -35.78 -9.56
C TYR A 431 -51.65 -35.66 -10.82
N GLN A 432 -50.80 -36.69 -10.96
CA GLN A 432 -50.58 -37.59 -12.13
C GLN A 432 -49.82 -37.21 -13.44
N HIS A 433 -48.82 -38.09 -13.73
CA HIS A 433 -48.51 -38.83 -14.99
C HIS A 433 -47.66 -38.29 -16.19
N LEU A 434 -46.61 -39.11 -16.50
CA LEU A 434 -46.16 -39.68 -17.81
C LEU A 434 -45.49 -38.81 -18.93
N GLY A 435 -44.47 -39.40 -19.59
CA GLY A 435 -44.07 -39.11 -20.99
C GLY A 435 -42.57 -38.87 -21.29
N PRO A 436 -41.86 -39.77 -22.02
CA PRO A 436 -40.45 -39.59 -22.46
C PRO A 436 -40.23 -39.53 -24.00
N GLY A 437 -39.07 -39.04 -24.47
CA GLY A 437 -38.56 -39.26 -25.86
C GLY A 437 -37.61 -38.19 -26.47
N GLY A 438 -36.87 -38.57 -27.52
CA GLY A 438 -36.14 -37.67 -28.46
C GLY A 438 -34.61 -37.84 -28.53
N VAL A 439 -34.04 -37.93 -29.75
CA VAL A 439 -32.63 -38.27 -30.10
C VAL A 439 -32.13 -37.40 -31.29
N GLY A 440 -30.80 -37.30 -31.50
CA GLY A 440 -30.13 -36.69 -32.68
C GLY A 440 -29.42 -35.35 -32.40
N GLU A 441 -28.38 -34.92 -33.11
CA GLU A 441 -27.55 -35.56 -34.18
C GLU A 441 -26.21 -34.77 -34.33
N GLU A 442 -25.22 -35.27 -35.08
CA GLU A 442 -23.88 -34.66 -35.27
C GLU A 442 -23.74 -33.92 -36.61
N ASP A 443 -22.79 -32.96 -36.76
CA ASP A 443 -21.94 -32.90 -37.98
C ASP A 443 -20.67 -31.98 -37.90
N SER A 444 -19.63 -32.45 -38.61
CA SER A 444 -18.40 -31.91 -39.25
C SER A 444 -17.78 -30.50 -39.00
N VAL A 445 -16.55 -30.34 -39.56
CA VAL A 445 -15.57 -29.25 -39.41
C VAL A 445 -15.01 -28.83 -40.77
N GLU A 446 -14.64 -27.56 -40.95
CA GLU A 446 -13.84 -27.06 -42.10
C GLU A 446 -12.67 -26.17 -41.61
N GLU A 447 -11.54 -26.15 -42.34
CA GLU A 447 -10.23 -25.72 -41.81
C GLU A 447 -9.66 -24.45 -42.51
N GLY A 448 -9.01 -23.56 -41.74
CA GLY A 448 -8.59 -22.21 -42.20
C GLY A 448 -7.19 -21.77 -41.74
N ARG A 449 -6.29 -21.59 -42.72
CA ARG A 449 -4.86 -21.21 -42.68
C ARG A 449 -4.53 -19.94 -41.85
N MET A 450 -3.29 -19.85 -41.31
CA MET A 450 -2.85 -18.80 -40.37
C MET A 450 -1.50 -18.11 -40.72
N ASP A 451 -1.26 -16.91 -40.17
CA ASP A 451 -0.21 -15.94 -40.55
C ASP A 451 1.19 -16.11 -39.89
N PRO A 452 2.27 -15.53 -40.47
CA PRO A 452 3.65 -16.00 -40.23
C PRO A 452 4.32 -15.67 -38.87
N ILE A 453 3.75 -14.80 -38.03
CA ILE A 453 4.45 -14.27 -36.84
C ILE A 453 4.33 -15.19 -35.60
N MET A 454 3.52 -16.26 -35.65
CA MET A 454 3.54 -17.32 -34.62
C MET A 454 4.62 -18.40 -34.83
N ALA A 455 5.39 -18.35 -35.93
CA ALA A 455 6.25 -19.46 -36.36
C ALA A 455 7.40 -19.83 -35.40
N MET A 456 7.84 -18.94 -34.50
CA MET A 456 9.03 -19.17 -33.65
C MET A 456 8.75 -19.63 -32.22
N THR A 457 7.49 -19.65 -31.75
CA THR A 457 7.14 -20.17 -30.40
C THR A 457 6.15 -21.34 -30.42
N ALA A 458 5.75 -21.80 -31.61
CA ALA A 458 4.89 -22.98 -31.80
C ALA A 458 5.66 -24.25 -32.23
N GLY A 459 6.97 -24.14 -32.49
CA GLY A 459 7.75 -25.12 -33.26
C GLY A 459 8.50 -26.22 -32.51
N HIS A 460 8.54 -26.24 -31.17
CA HIS A 460 9.28 -27.27 -30.41
C HIS A 460 8.34 -28.35 -29.82
N PRO A 461 8.57 -29.65 -30.11
CA PRO A 461 7.67 -30.73 -29.67
C PRO A 461 7.71 -30.97 -28.15
N SER A 462 8.80 -30.61 -27.48
CA SER A 462 8.98 -30.72 -26.02
C SER A 462 8.10 -29.77 -25.21
N LEU A 463 7.62 -28.67 -25.81
CA LEU A 463 6.63 -27.78 -25.19
C LEU A 463 5.20 -28.18 -25.54
N GLN A 464 4.99 -28.97 -26.60
CA GLN A 464 3.67 -29.51 -26.93
C GLN A 464 3.25 -30.61 -25.95
N SER A 465 4.17 -31.38 -25.37
CA SER A 465 3.83 -32.40 -24.35
C SER A 465 3.20 -31.81 -23.07
N LEU A 466 3.58 -30.59 -22.68
CA LEU A 466 2.87 -29.84 -21.64
C LEU A 466 1.44 -29.49 -22.05
N THR A 467 1.19 -29.17 -23.32
CA THR A 467 -0.17 -28.96 -23.86
C THR A 467 -0.94 -30.25 -24.14
N VAL A 468 -0.27 -31.40 -24.17
CA VAL A 468 -0.90 -32.74 -24.18
C VAL A 468 -1.40 -33.06 -22.78
N LEU A 469 -0.62 -32.79 -21.72
CA LEU A 469 -1.14 -32.84 -20.34
C LEU A 469 -2.30 -31.86 -20.09
N GLU A 470 -2.37 -30.72 -20.79
CA GLU A 470 -3.56 -29.83 -20.79
C GLU A 470 -4.77 -30.41 -21.56
N ARG A 471 -4.56 -31.38 -22.46
CA ARG A 471 -5.61 -32.06 -23.24
C ARG A 471 -6.13 -33.32 -22.55
N ASP A 472 -5.24 -34.22 -22.13
CA ASP A 472 -5.60 -35.49 -21.50
C ASP A 472 -6.38 -35.25 -20.18
N ALA A 473 -6.00 -34.21 -19.44
CA ALA A 473 -6.71 -33.75 -18.23
C ALA A 473 -8.05 -33.04 -18.52
N ALA A 474 -8.31 -32.64 -19.77
CA ALA A 474 -9.58 -32.07 -20.20
C ALA A 474 -10.53 -33.15 -20.74
N GLU A 475 -10.04 -34.08 -21.56
CA GLU A 475 -10.83 -35.23 -22.07
C GLU A 475 -11.24 -36.18 -20.93
N SER A 476 -10.40 -36.34 -19.90
CA SER A 476 -10.73 -37.08 -18.66
C SER A 476 -11.90 -36.49 -17.85
N LEU A 477 -12.45 -35.34 -18.23
CA LEU A 477 -13.63 -34.71 -17.59
C LEU A 477 -14.92 -34.84 -18.40
N GLU A 478 -14.89 -35.35 -19.64
CA GLU A 478 -16.07 -35.46 -20.51
C GLU A 478 -16.66 -36.89 -20.55
N GLY A 479 -16.95 -37.42 -19.35
CA GLY A 479 -17.75 -38.64 -19.16
C GLY A 479 -19.27 -38.41 -19.36
N PRO A 480 -20.06 -39.48 -19.63
CA PRO A 480 -21.38 -39.34 -20.26
C PRO A 480 -22.50 -38.87 -19.31
N HIS A 481 -22.66 -37.55 -19.19
CA HIS A 481 -23.91 -36.91 -18.76
C HIS A 481 -24.45 -36.01 -19.89
N PRO A 482 -25.71 -36.21 -20.35
CA PRO A 482 -26.28 -35.38 -21.40
C PRO A 482 -26.47 -33.94 -20.89
N PRO A 483 -26.21 -32.92 -21.72
CA PRO A 483 -26.33 -31.52 -21.30
C PRO A 483 -27.77 -31.20 -20.90
N PRO A 484 -28.01 -30.50 -19.77
CA PRO A 484 -29.36 -30.14 -19.36
C PRO A 484 -30.00 -29.24 -20.43
N LYS A 485 -31.13 -29.70 -20.98
CA LYS A 485 -31.90 -28.94 -21.99
C LYS A 485 -32.18 -27.54 -21.46
N ARG A 486 -31.92 -26.51 -22.28
CA ARG A 486 -32.15 -25.10 -21.92
C ARG A 486 -33.63 -24.85 -21.62
N GLY A 487 -33.97 -24.83 -20.34
CA GLY A 487 -35.16 -24.11 -19.87
C GLY A 487 -34.97 -22.61 -20.12
N ASP A 488 -35.97 -21.98 -20.71
CA ASP A 488 -35.96 -20.53 -20.95
C ASP A 488 -36.27 -19.75 -19.66
N GLY A 489 -35.85 -18.48 -19.60
CA GLY A 489 -36.27 -17.53 -18.56
C GLY A 489 -35.24 -17.22 -17.46
N ARG A 490 -34.56 -16.08 -17.62
CA ARG A 490 -34.12 -15.18 -16.51
C ARG A 490 -33.22 -15.80 -15.43
N GLY A 491 -32.01 -16.23 -15.81
CA GLY A 491 -30.98 -16.64 -14.85
C GLY A 491 -30.57 -15.53 -13.86
N GLY A 492 -30.79 -15.77 -12.56
CA GLY A 492 -30.28 -14.93 -11.48
C GLY A 492 -28.76 -15.09 -11.32
N ARG A 493 -28.05 -13.98 -11.07
CA ARG A 493 -26.60 -14.02 -10.78
C ARG A 493 -26.35 -14.51 -9.36
N GLY A 494 -26.03 -15.80 -9.22
CA GLY A 494 -25.51 -16.35 -7.98
C GLY A 494 -24.22 -15.63 -7.58
N HIS A 495 -24.28 -14.82 -6.52
CA HIS A 495 -23.13 -14.10 -6.01
C HIS A 495 -22.31 -15.03 -5.11
N GLU A 496 -21.18 -15.50 -5.63
CA GLU A 496 -20.19 -16.26 -4.86
C GLU A 496 -19.78 -15.44 -3.62
N LYS A 497 -19.82 -16.07 -2.43
CA LYS A 497 -19.81 -15.36 -1.14
C LYS A 497 -18.39 -14.95 -0.74
N VAL A 498 -17.87 -13.89 -1.38
CA VAL A 498 -16.59 -13.26 -1.04
C VAL A 498 -16.52 -12.96 0.45
N PHE A 499 -15.66 -13.69 1.18
CA PHE A 499 -15.45 -13.48 2.60
C PHE A 499 -14.80 -12.11 2.84
N ALA A 500 -15.28 -11.40 3.86
CA ALA A 500 -14.73 -10.12 4.30
C ALA A 500 -14.32 -10.23 5.76
N ARG A 501 -13.12 -9.75 6.10
CA ARG A 501 -12.71 -9.55 7.49
C ARG A 501 -13.57 -8.44 8.07
N GLU A 502 -14.30 -8.73 9.14
CA GLU A 502 -15.17 -7.76 9.80
C GLU A 502 -14.37 -6.87 10.75
N TYR A 503 -14.82 -5.62 10.94
CA TYR A 503 -14.09 -4.62 11.71
C TYR A 503 -14.47 -4.68 13.19
N ASN A 504 -13.60 -5.24 14.02
CA ASN A 504 -13.79 -5.42 15.47
C ASN A 504 -13.95 -4.11 16.26
N ALA A 505 -13.47 -2.98 15.72
CA ALA A 505 -13.57 -1.66 16.33
C ALA A 505 -14.63 -0.77 15.65
N SER A 506 -15.28 0.06 16.47
CA SER A 506 -16.29 1.04 16.01
C SER A 506 -15.67 2.09 15.08
N TRP A 507 -16.51 2.77 14.28
CA TRP A 507 -16.05 3.85 13.40
C TRP A 507 -15.41 4.99 14.18
N THR A 508 -15.99 5.39 15.32
CA THR A 508 -15.49 6.49 16.16
C THR A 508 -14.17 6.13 16.84
N THR A 509 -14.02 4.90 17.33
CA THR A 509 -12.76 4.39 17.89
C THR A 509 -11.66 4.40 16.82
N GLN A 510 -11.93 3.85 15.63
CA GLN A 510 -10.97 3.82 14.52
C GLN A 510 -10.59 5.22 14.04
N PHE A 511 -11.56 6.12 13.90
CA PHE A 511 -11.32 7.52 13.55
C PHE A 511 -10.47 8.24 14.60
N GLY A 512 -10.81 8.13 15.89
CA GLY A 512 -10.10 8.79 16.98
C GLY A 512 -8.63 8.37 17.06
N TYR A 513 -8.34 7.07 17.08
CA TYR A 513 -6.95 6.58 17.08
C TYR A 513 -6.21 6.94 15.78
N SER A 514 -6.88 6.94 14.62
CA SER A 514 -6.27 7.36 13.35
C SER A 514 -5.91 8.86 13.35
N LEU A 515 -6.78 9.70 13.90
CA LEU A 515 -6.57 11.14 14.00
C LEU A 515 -5.42 11.48 14.95
N VAL A 516 -5.39 10.87 16.14
CA VAL A 516 -4.27 11.00 17.09
C VAL A 516 -2.96 10.59 16.42
N ARG A 517 -2.95 9.46 15.69
CA ARG A 517 -1.77 8.96 14.97
C ARG A 517 -1.25 9.95 13.91
N GLN A 518 -2.12 10.52 13.08
CA GLN A 518 -1.71 11.52 12.08
C GLN A 518 -1.26 12.85 12.74
N LEU A 519 -1.92 13.30 13.82
CA LEU A 519 -1.52 14.52 14.54
C LEU A 519 -0.16 14.35 15.25
N GLN A 520 0.14 13.18 15.81
CA GLN A 520 1.46 12.86 16.38
C GLN A 520 2.54 12.81 15.30
N ALA A 521 2.26 12.20 14.14
CA ALA A 521 3.19 12.19 13.01
C ALA A 521 3.55 13.62 12.56
N LEU A 522 2.56 14.49 12.48
CA LEU A 522 2.69 15.90 12.13
C LEU A 522 3.59 16.68 13.12
N GLN A 523 3.38 16.50 14.43
CA GLN A 523 4.19 17.14 15.48
C GLN A 523 5.64 16.64 15.51
N ARG A 524 5.89 15.41 15.05
CA ARG A 524 7.21 14.76 15.09
C ARG A 524 8.04 15.01 13.85
N ASP A 525 7.42 15.23 12.69
CA ASP A 525 8.15 15.73 11.51
C ASP A 525 8.44 17.23 11.62
N LYS A 526 9.29 17.56 12.60
CA LYS A 526 9.80 18.91 12.84
C LYS A 526 10.64 19.41 11.67
N LYS A 527 11.29 18.53 10.90
CA LYS A 527 12.13 18.91 9.76
C LYS A 527 11.27 19.43 8.60
N MET A 528 10.26 18.66 8.18
CA MET A 528 9.35 19.09 7.12
C MET A 528 8.46 20.26 7.57
N SER A 529 8.02 20.28 8.84
CA SER A 529 7.25 21.40 9.38
C SER A 529 8.05 22.71 9.44
N LEU A 530 9.33 22.65 9.82
CA LEU A 530 10.23 23.82 9.81
C LEU A 530 10.53 24.28 8.37
N ALA A 531 10.73 23.35 7.43
CA ALA A 531 10.91 23.70 6.02
C ALA A 531 9.67 24.41 5.45
N ARG A 532 8.46 23.91 5.75
CA ARG A 532 7.19 24.55 5.37
C ARG A 532 7.00 25.92 6.01
N CYS A 533 7.40 26.10 7.28
CA CYS A 533 7.45 27.41 7.94
C CYS A 533 8.35 28.39 7.18
N PHE A 534 9.61 28.00 6.92
CA PHE A 534 10.58 28.84 6.24
C PHE A 534 10.15 29.20 4.81
N VAL A 535 9.62 28.25 4.04
CA VAL A 535 9.10 28.50 2.69
C VAL A 535 7.87 29.41 2.73
N GLY A 536 6.88 29.13 3.60
CA GLY A 536 5.66 29.94 3.68
C GLY A 536 5.91 31.38 4.14
N VAL A 537 6.61 31.55 5.27
CA VAL A 537 6.93 32.87 5.84
C VAL A 537 7.95 33.61 4.98
N GLY A 538 9.01 32.93 4.52
CA GLY A 538 10.06 33.52 3.70
C GLY A 538 9.55 33.99 2.35
N THR A 539 8.76 33.17 1.64
CA THR A 539 8.17 33.60 0.37
C THR A 539 7.06 34.63 0.57
N GLY A 540 6.27 34.57 1.65
CA GLY A 540 5.34 35.65 2.01
C GLY A 540 6.03 37.00 2.24
N LEU A 541 7.19 36.99 2.92
CA LEU A 541 8.03 38.17 3.11
C LEU A 541 8.61 38.69 1.78
N VAL A 542 9.16 37.80 0.94
CA VAL A 542 9.69 38.19 -0.39
C VAL A 542 8.60 38.80 -1.27
N ILE A 543 7.42 38.18 -1.32
CA ILE A 543 6.26 38.65 -2.09
C ILE A 543 5.79 40.02 -1.58
N GLY A 544 5.63 40.20 -0.26
CA GLY A 544 5.23 41.48 0.34
C GLY A 544 6.28 42.59 0.32
N LEU A 545 7.57 42.26 0.16
CA LEU A 545 8.64 43.25 -0.05
C LEU A 545 8.81 43.63 -1.53
N ALA A 546 8.54 42.70 -2.46
CA ALA A 546 8.64 42.95 -3.90
C ALA A 546 7.50 43.84 -4.41
N PHE A 547 6.25 43.54 -4.04
CA PHE A 547 5.08 44.35 -4.36
C PHE A 547 4.71 45.20 -3.15
N ARG A 548 5.29 46.39 -3.05
CA ARG A 548 5.19 47.24 -1.86
C ARG A 548 3.83 47.95 -1.81
N GLY A 549 3.00 47.61 -0.82
CA GLY A 549 1.64 48.12 -0.69
C GLY A 549 1.52 49.65 -0.54
N PRO A 550 0.31 50.21 -0.74
CA PRO A 550 0.05 51.65 -0.64
C PRO A 550 0.34 52.19 0.77
N LYS A 551 0.66 53.49 0.85
CA LYS A 551 0.90 54.20 2.10
C LYS A 551 -0.40 54.81 2.65
N GLY A 552 -1.32 53.94 3.09
CA GLY A 552 -2.64 54.32 3.57
C GLY A 552 -3.75 54.01 2.57
N ARG A 553 -4.87 54.75 2.65
CA ARG A 553 -6.12 54.44 1.91
C ARG A 553 -6.22 55.04 0.51
N GLU A 554 -5.32 55.94 0.15
CA GLU A 554 -5.27 56.53 -1.19
C GLU A 554 -4.45 55.66 -2.14
N PHE A 555 -5.09 55.16 -3.20
CA PHE A 555 -4.43 54.32 -4.20
C PHE A 555 -3.94 55.15 -5.39
N ALA A 556 -2.62 55.36 -5.45
CA ALA A 556 -1.96 55.86 -6.65
C ALA A 556 -1.93 54.78 -7.75
N GLN A 557 -1.96 55.18 -9.02
CA GLN A 557 -2.13 54.29 -10.19
C GLN A 557 -1.18 53.08 -10.20
N GLY A 558 0.10 53.24 -9.84
CA GLY A 558 1.06 52.13 -9.76
C GLY A 558 0.84 51.19 -8.57
N GLY A 559 0.38 51.71 -7.43
CA GLY A 559 0.05 50.90 -6.25
C GLY A 559 -1.13 49.96 -6.50
N ILE A 560 -2.01 50.28 -7.45
CA ILE A 560 -3.09 49.38 -7.91
C ILE A 560 -2.49 48.16 -8.61
N THR A 561 -1.59 48.36 -9.58
CA THR A 561 -0.93 47.23 -10.28
C THR A 561 -0.09 46.37 -9.35
N ASP A 562 0.61 46.99 -8.39
CA ASP A 562 1.42 46.26 -7.40
C ASP A 562 0.51 45.43 -6.49
N THR A 563 -0.60 45.99 -6.00
CA THR A 563 -1.58 45.29 -5.15
C THR A 563 -2.23 44.11 -5.89
N LEU A 564 -2.55 44.25 -7.18
CA LEU A 564 -3.10 43.18 -8.01
C LEU A 564 -2.08 42.07 -8.27
N GLY A 565 -0.85 42.44 -8.63
CA GLY A 565 0.26 41.50 -8.82
C GLY A 565 0.56 40.69 -7.56
N LEU A 566 0.58 41.36 -6.41
CA LEU A 566 0.76 40.79 -5.08
C LEU A 566 -0.29 39.72 -4.74
N MET A 567 -1.58 40.01 -4.97
CA MET A 567 -2.68 39.05 -4.73
C MET A 567 -2.59 37.86 -5.67
N LEU A 568 -2.34 38.08 -6.96
CA LEU A 568 -2.22 37.02 -7.95
C LEU A 568 -1.02 36.11 -7.65
N THR A 569 0.17 36.69 -7.41
CA THR A 569 1.38 35.93 -7.09
C THR A 569 1.20 35.12 -5.81
N SER A 570 0.55 35.69 -4.78
CA SER A 570 0.20 34.97 -3.56
C SER A 570 -0.72 33.78 -3.83
N ALA A 571 -1.80 33.97 -4.60
CA ALA A 571 -2.76 32.92 -4.91
C ALA A 571 -2.14 31.78 -5.75
N ILE A 572 -1.30 32.11 -6.74
CA ILE A 572 -0.57 31.13 -7.56
C ILE A 572 0.44 30.35 -6.70
N PHE A 573 1.25 31.05 -5.89
CA PHE A 573 2.26 30.42 -5.03
C PHE A 573 1.62 29.43 -4.04
N LEU A 574 0.51 29.83 -3.41
CA LEU A 574 -0.22 29.00 -2.47
C LEU A 574 -0.92 27.80 -3.12
N LEU A 575 -1.49 27.96 -4.33
CA LEU A 575 -2.01 26.83 -5.12
C LEU A 575 -0.91 25.80 -5.37
N ILE A 576 0.21 26.23 -5.95
CA ILE A 576 1.32 25.33 -6.32
C ILE A 576 1.91 24.65 -5.08
N THR A 577 2.14 25.38 -3.99
CA THR A 577 2.77 24.84 -2.77
C THR A 577 1.89 23.78 -2.09
N ASN A 578 0.60 24.05 -1.89
CA ASN A 578 -0.31 23.10 -1.23
C ASN A 578 -0.58 21.86 -2.10
N PHE A 579 -0.73 22.05 -3.41
CA PHE A 579 -0.90 20.95 -4.37
C PHE A 579 0.36 20.06 -4.42
N PHE A 580 1.55 20.66 -4.57
CA PHE A 580 2.83 19.95 -4.57
C PHE A 580 3.04 19.14 -3.28
N GLN A 581 2.72 19.70 -2.11
CA GLN A 581 2.86 19.02 -0.83
C GLN A 581 2.11 17.69 -0.79
N VAL A 582 0.83 17.66 -1.19
CA VAL A 582 0.00 16.45 -1.18
C VAL A 582 0.42 15.48 -2.29
N ALA A 583 0.78 15.99 -3.48
CA ALA A 583 1.31 15.20 -4.58
C ALA A 583 2.61 14.46 -4.20
N PHE A 584 3.44 15.06 -3.35
CA PHE A 584 4.68 14.48 -2.84
C PHE A 584 4.46 13.42 -1.74
N THR A 585 3.72 13.74 -0.67
CA THR A 585 3.68 12.85 0.52
C THR A 585 2.64 11.73 0.43
N LEU A 586 1.44 12.02 -0.08
CA LEU A 586 0.31 11.10 0.04
C LEU A 586 0.47 9.77 -0.71
N PRO A 587 1.10 9.68 -1.90
CA PRO A 587 1.23 8.40 -2.60
C PRO A 587 2.00 7.34 -1.81
N GLY A 588 2.98 7.75 -0.99
CA GLY A 588 3.71 6.85 -0.09
C GLY A 588 2.86 6.37 1.10
N GLU A 589 2.13 7.28 1.76
CA GLU A 589 1.22 6.93 2.87
C GLU A 589 0.09 5.98 2.42
N LEU A 590 -0.42 6.16 1.19
CA LEU A 590 -1.44 5.29 0.62
C LEU A 590 -1.00 3.82 0.51
N GLN A 591 0.29 3.54 0.29
CA GLN A 591 0.80 2.16 0.27
C GLN A 591 0.68 1.49 1.65
N VAL A 592 0.99 2.23 2.73
CA VAL A 592 0.78 1.77 4.12
C VAL A 592 -0.71 1.54 4.38
N PHE A 593 -1.58 2.47 3.97
CA PHE A 593 -3.03 2.35 4.12
C PHE A 593 -3.61 1.13 3.40
N PHE A 594 -3.22 0.86 2.15
CA PHE A 594 -3.72 -0.32 1.43
C PHE A 594 -3.30 -1.63 2.12
N ARG A 595 -2.09 -1.72 2.66
CA ARG A 595 -1.63 -2.86 3.48
C ARG A 595 -2.46 -3.02 4.77
N GLU A 596 -2.60 -1.94 5.55
CA GLU A 596 -3.42 -1.92 6.78
C GLU A 596 -4.89 -2.29 6.51
N ARG A 597 -5.41 -1.91 5.34
CA ARG A 597 -6.76 -2.24 4.90
C ARG A 597 -6.91 -3.72 4.56
N LEU A 598 -5.93 -4.34 3.90
CA LEU A 598 -5.94 -5.80 3.64
C LEU A 598 -5.85 -6.61 4.93
N ALA A 599 -5.09 -6.12 5.93
CA ALA A 599 -5.09 -6.67 7.29
C ALA A 599 -6.40 -6.43 8.07
N GLY A 600 -7.35 -5.65 7.53
CA GLY A 600 -8.64 -5.37 8.17
C GLY A 600 -8.60 -4.29 9.28
N VAL A 601 -7.52 -3.52 9.37
CA VAL A 601 -7.33 -2.51 10.44
C VAL A 601 -8.18 -1.27 10.17
N ASN A 602 -8.04 -0.65 8.99
CA ASN A 602 -8.63 0.65 8.69
C ASN A 602 -9.75 0.62 7.63
N ARG A 603 -10.81 1.40 7.87
CA ARG A 603 -11.88 1.71 6.90
C ARG A 603 -11.43 2.87 6.01
N VAL A 604 -11.98 2.97 4.80
CA VAL A 604 -11.67 4.08 3.88
C VAL A 604 -12.09 5.42 4.49
N SER A 605 -13.29 5.49 5.09
CA SER A 605 -13.82 6.72 5.68
C SER A 605 -13.08 7.15 6.96
N THR A 606 -12.66 6.21 7.82
CA THR A 606 -11.92 6.58 9.05
C THR A 606 -10.55 7.16 8.72
N TYR A 607 -9.81 6.54 7.79
CA TYR A 607 -8.52 7.05 7.32
C TYR A 607 -8.66 8.38 6.57
N TYR A 608 -9.55 8.46 5.58
CA TYR A 608 -9.68 9.66 4.75
C TYR A 608 -10.12 10.89 5.56
N VAL A 609 -11.13 10.75 6.42
CA VAL A 609 -11.61 11.87 7.25
C VAL A 609 -10.55 12.28 8.29
N ALA A 610 -9.82 11.34 8.90
CA ALA A 610 -8.73 11.66 9.82
C ALA A 610 -7.60 12.45 9.12
N HIS A 611 -7.22 12.04 7.91
CA HIS A 611 -6.19 12.70 7.11
C HIS A 611 -6.62 14.11 6.65
N VAL A 612 -7.89 14.28 6.26
CA VAL A 612 -8.45 15.60 5.90
C VAL A 612 -8.51 16.54 7.11
N VAL A 613 -8.97 16.07 8.27
CA VAL A 613 -9.02 16.87 9.51
C VAL A 613 -7.62 17.27 9.98
N GLN A 614 -6.65 16.35 9.97
CA GLN A 614 -5.25 16.65 10.29
C GLN A 614 -4.64 17.64 9.28
N SER A 615 -5.03 17.57 8.01
CA SER A 615 -4.57 18.54 7.00
C SER A 615 -5.14 19.93 7.25
N PHE A 616 -6.45 20.04 7.52
CA PHE A 616 -7.11 21.32 7.85
C PHE A 616 -6.47 21.99 9.09
N ALA A 617 -6.22 21.21 10.15
CA ALA A 617 -5.58 21.71 11.37
C ALA A 617 -4.16 22.26 11.12
N PHE A 618 -3.37 21.59 10.28
CA PHE A 618 -2.05 22.09 9.86
C PHE A 618 -2.17 23.35 9.00
N LEU A 619 -3.08 23.33 8.03
CA LEU A 619 -3.26 24.37 7.02
C LEU A 619 -3.65 25.72 7.62
N LEU A 620 -4.54 25.71 8.62
CA LEU A 620 -5.05 26.91 9.29
C LEU A 620 -3.91 27.70 9.96
N VAL A 621 -2.99 27.00 10.65
CA VAL A 621 -1.84 27.62 11.34
C VAL A 621 -0.90 28.32 10.36
N TRP A 622 -0.52 27.66 9.26
CA TRP A 622 0.39 28.25 8.28
C TRP A 622 -0.26 29.30 7.38
N THR A 623 -1.56 29.15 7.11
CA THR A 623 -2.33 30.21 6.42
C THR A 623 -2.38 31.47 7.28
N LEU A 624 -2.59 31.35 8.59
CA LEU A 624 -2.56 32.49 9.52
C LEU A 624 -1.16 33.14 9.54
N ALA A 625 -0.10 32.35 9.63
CA ALA A 625 1.28 32.85 9.60
C ALA A 625 1.61 33.60 8.29
N PHE A 626 1.19 33.06 7.13
CA PHE A 626 1.34 33.73 5.83
C PHE A 626 0.58 35.06 5.81
N CYS A 627 -0.71 35.05 6.16
CA CYS A 627 -1.57 36.25 6.16
C CYS A 627 -1.05 37.34 7.11
N LEU A 628 -0.54 36.99 8.29
CA LEU A 628 0.04 37.96 9.24
C LEU A 628 1.33 38.62 8.73
N VAL A 629 2.06 37.98 7.82
CA VAL A 629 3.26 38.55 7.18
C VAL A 629 2.88 39.35 5.94
N THR A 630 2.01 38.82 5.07
CA THR A 630 1.67 39.49 3.82
C THR A 630 0.72 40.67 4.00
N PHE A 631 -0.35 40.55 4.79
CA PHE A 631 -1.40 41.57 4.87
C PHE A 631 -0.89 42.96 5.31
N PRO A 632 -0.02 43.10 6.34
CA PRO A 632 0.48 44.41 6.74
C PRO A 632 1.43 45.06 5.73
N LEU A 633 2.15 44.25 4.94
CA LEU A 633 3.02 44.73 3.85
C LEU A 633 2.20 45.08 2.59
N ALA A 634 1.09 44.37 2.38
CA ALA A 634 0.24 44.44 1.20
C ALA A 634 -0.79 45.57 1.25
N LEU A 635 -1.47 45.72 2.39
CA LEU A 635 -2.76 46.41 2.52
C LEU A 635 -2.78 47.27 3.79
N ASN A 636 -1.74 48.08 3.95
CA ASN A 636 -1.51 48.90 5.14
C ASN A 636 -2.61 49.98 5.33
N GLY A 637 -3.33 49.93 6.45
CA GLY A 637 -4.42 50.85 6.78
C GLY A 637 -5.84 50.30 6.57
N LEU A 638 -5.98 49.05 6.10
CA LEU A 638 -7.25 48.33 6.03
C LEU A 638 -7.76 47.84 7.40
N THR A 639 -9.03 47.44 7.43
CA THR A 639 -9.78 47.09 8.64
C THR A 639 -9.63 45.61 9.07
N LEU A 640 -9.98 45.31 10.33
CA LEU A 640 -10.04 43.93 10.84
C LEU A 640 -11.00 43.03 10.05
N ARG A 641 -12.08 43.59 9.48
CA ARG A 641 -12.99 42.88 8.57
C ARG A 641 -12.25 42.39 7.32
N GLN A 642 -11.50 43.29 6.68
CA GLN A 642 -10.77 42.98 5.44
C GLN A 642 -9.65 41.96 5.70
N LEU A 643 -9.00 41.99 6.88
CA LEU A 643 -8.08 40.93 7.31
C LEU A 643 -8.79 39.56 7.49
N ALA A 644 -9.97 39.54 8.11
CA ALA A 644 -10.74 38.32 8.32
C ALA A 644 -11.22 37.70 6.99
N VAL A 645 -11.70 38.52 6.05
CA VAL A 645 -12.10 38.08 4.70
C VAL A 645 -10.89 37.63 3.88
N PHE A 646 -9.76 38.32 3.96
CA PHE A 646 -8.49 37.90 3.33
C PHE A 646 -8.08 36.51 3.85
N PHE A 647 -8.04 36.33 5.18
CA PHE A 647 -7.70 35.05 5.80
C PHE A 647 -8.69 33.93 5.43
N LEU A 648 -9.99 34.20 5.41
CA LEU A 648 -11.02 33.23 5.00
C LEU A 648 -10.83 32.82 3.52
N THR A 649 -10.69 33.79 2.61
CA THR A 649 -10.51 33.57 1.17
C THR A 649 -9.27 32.70 0.91
N VAL A 650 -8.13 33.07 1.52
CA VAL A 650 -6.88 32.32 1.38
C VAL A 650 -7.00 30.91 1.99
N THR A 651 -7.68 30.76 3.13
CA THR A 651 -7.92 29.44 3.75
C THR A 651 -8.76 28.54 2.85
N LEU A 652 -9.85 29.03 2.27
CA LEU A 652 -10.68 28.27 1.33
C LEU A 652 -9.89 27.89 0.05
N SER A 653 -9.09 28.82 -0.49
CA SER A 653 -8.19 28.57 -1.62
C SER A 653 -7.19 27.46 -1.32
N ASN A 654 -6.59 27.49 -0.13
CA ASN A 654 -5.65 26.48 0.33
C ASN A 654 -6.31 25.11 0.51
N ILE A 655 -7.56 25.06 1.02
CA ILE A 655 -8.35 23.82 1.13
C ILE A 655 -8.63 23.23 -0.26
N ALA A 656 -9.10 24.04 -1.21
CA ALA A 656 -9.36 23.59 -2.59
C ALA A 656 -8.08 23.09 -3.28
N SER A 657 -6.96 23.78 -3.08
CA SER A 657 -5.64 23.39 -3.62
C SER A 657 -5.14 22.06 -3.03
N THR A 658 -5.37 21.85 -1.73
CA THR A 658 -5.09 20.59 -1.04
C THR A 658 -6.00 19.47 -1.56
N ALA A 659 -7.28 19.75 -1.78
CA ALA A 659 -8.28 18.82 -2.31
C ALA A 659 -7.96 18.34 -3.74
N LEU A 660 -7.49 19.25 -4.60
CA LEU A 660 -6.95 18.92 -5.93
C LEU A 660 -5.77 17.94 -5.83
N GLY A 661 -4.85 18.19 -4.90
CA GLY A 661 -3.72 17.31 -4.60
C GLY A 661 -4.15 15.90 -4.17
N TYR A 662 -5.19 15.77 -3.32
CA TYR A 662 -5.75 14.47 -2.96
C TYR A 662 -6.22 13.70 -4.19
N VAL A 663 -6.98 14.32 -5.09
CA VAL A 663 -7.51 13.66 -6.30
C VAL A 663 -6.37 13.11 -7.18
N VAL A 664 -5.33 13.90 -7.41
CA VAL A 664 -4.18 13.51 -8.26
C VAL A 664 -3.34 12.40 -7.59
N ALA A 665 -2.94 12.59 -6.33
CA ALA A 665 -2.09 11.65 -5.60
C ALA A 665 -2.76 10.28 -5.38
N ILE A 666 -4.05 10.27 -5.05
CA ILE A 666 -4.83 9.02 -4.93
C ILE A 666 -4.94 8.34 -6.30
N SER A 667 -5.18 9.09 -7.38
CA SER A 667 -5.34 8.53 -8.72
C SER A 667 -4.07 7.86 -9.25
N THR A 668 -2.89 8.43 -8.99
CA THR A 668 -1.62 7.96 -9.55
C THR A 668 -0.91 6.88 -8.71
N ARG A 669 -0.98 6.96 -7.36
CA ARG A 669 -0.24 6.10 -6.41
C ARG A 669 1.29 6.07 -6.58
N ASN A 670 1.84 6.95 -7.41
CA ASN A 670 3.26 7.04 -7.69
C ASN A 670 3.67 8.51 -7.64
N GLU A 671 4.63 8.81 -6.77
CA GLU A 671 5.12 10.15 -6.46
C GLU A 671 5.64 10.86 -7.72
N ALA A 672 6.44 10.17 -8.54
CA ALA A 672 6.99 10.76 -9.77
C ALA A 672 5.89 11.17 -10.77
N VAL A 673 4.83 10.37 -10.87
CA VAL A 673 3.68 10.65 -11.75
C VAL A 673 2.78 11.75 -11.15
N ALA A 674 2.58 11.75 -9.83
CA ALA A 674 1.83 12.81 -9.14
C ALA A 674 2.52 14.18 -9.30
N LEU A 675 3.83 14.24 -9.12
CA LEU A 675 4.64 15.45 -9.26
C LEU A 675 4.66 15.97 -10.71
N ALA A 676 4.81 15.09 -11.70
CA ALA A 676 4.77 15.46 -13.11
C ALA A 676 3.43 16.09 -13.54
N LEU A 677 2.33 15.76 -12.84
CA LEU A 677 1.01 16.34 -13.09
C LEU A 677 0.77 17.69 -12.37
N VAL A 678 1.66 18.15 -11.47
CA VAL A 678 1.45 19.42 -10.77
C VAL A 678 1.49 20.63 -11.72
N PRO A 679 2.56 20.88 -12.51
CA PRO A 679 2.61 22.02 -13.43
C PRO A 679 1.50 22.08 -14.51
N PRO A 680 1.18 20.99 -15.25
CA PRO A 680 0.17 21.06 -16.32
C PRO A 680 -1.27 21.23 -15.80
N ILE A 681 -1.52 21.02 -14.50
CA ILE A 681 -2.82 21.26 -13.87
C ILE A 681 -2.86 22.65 -13.20
N SER A 682 -1.78 23.10 -12.56
CA SER A 682 -1.74 24.41 -11.89
C SER A 682 -1.61 25.59 -12.87
N LEU A 683 -0.88 25.42 -13.99
CA LEU A 683 -0.67 26.50 -14.97
C LEU A 683 -1.98 26.97 -15.63
N PRO A 684 -2.90 26.11 -16.12
CA PRO A 684 -4.20 26.57 -16.61
C PRO A 684 -5.04 27.27 -15.55
N MET A 685 -5.01 26.79 -14.29
CA MET A 685 -5.71 27.47 -13.19
C MET A 685 -5.17 28.87 -12.94
N ALA A 686 -3.84 29.05 -12.95
CA ALA A 686 -3.20 30.36 -12.85
C ALA A 686 -3.51 31.28 -14.04
N LEU A 687 -3.55 30.75 -15.26
CA LEU A 687 -3.79 31.52 -16.49
C LEU A 687 -5.20 32.13 -16.52
N PHE A 688 -6.22 31.36 -16.18
CA PHE A 688 -7.62 31.80 -16.16
C PHE A 688 -8.01 32.57 -14.88
N ALA A 689 -7.06 33.22 -14.20
CA ALA A 689 -7.32 34.00 -12.99
C ALA A 689 -7.96 35.39 -13.25
N GLY A 690 -8.08 35.83 -14.51
CA GLY A 690 -8.73 37.09 -14.91
C GLY A 690 -7.84 38.33 -15.02
N PHE A 691 -6.61 38.28 -14.47
CA PHE A 691 -5.61 39.35 -14.60
C PHE A 691 -4.60 39.11 -15.75
N LEU A 692 -4.13 37.86 -15.92
CA LEU A 692 -3.18 37.51 -16.99
C LEU A 692 -3.85 37.41 -18.37
N VAL A 693 -5.12 36.99 -18.40
CA VAL A 693 -5.97 36.87 -19.58
C VAL A 693 -7.35 37.39 -19.21
N GLU A 694 -7.86 38.33 -20.01
CA GLU A 694 -9.18 38.92 -19.84
C GLU A 694 -10.26 37.90 -20.23
N LEU A 695 -11.08 37.47 -19.28
CA LEU A 695 -11.90 36.26 -19.42
C LEU A 695 -12.96 36.37 -20.51
N ASN A 696 -13.40 37.60 -20.81
CA ASN A 696 -14.35 37.89 -21.89
C ASN A 696 -13.76 37.68 -23.30
N THR A 697 -12.42 37.57 -23.44
CA THR A 697 -11.74 37.32 -24.72
C THR A 697 -11.39 35.85 -24.95
N VAL A 698 -11.61 34.98 -23.95
CA VAL A 698 -11.30 33.55 -24.02
C VAL A 698 -12.24 32.85 -25.01
N PRO A 699 -11.73 32.06 -25.98
CA PRO A 699 -12.57 31.30 -26.92
C PRO A 699 -13.55 30.37 -26.20
N SER A 700 -14.79 30.28 -26.72
CA SER A 700 -15.89 29.53 -26.07
C SER A 700 -15.57 28.07 -25.75
N PHE A 701 -14.72 27.40 -26.54
CA PHE A 701 -14.28 26.03 -26.29
C PHE A 701 -13.29 25.87 -25.11
N LEU A 702 -12.66 26.97 -24.66
CA LEU A 702 -11.85 27.02 -23.44
C LEU A 702 -12.58 27.70 -22.27
N ALA A 703 -13.63 28.46 -22.54
CA ALA A 703 -14.31 29.29 -21.54
C ALA A 703 -14.80 28.51 -20.30
N TRP A 704 -15.08 27.21 -20.42
CA TRP A 704 -15.47 26.36 -19.28
C TRP A 704 -14.34 26.15 -18.24
N LEU A 705 -13.06 26.19 -18.65
CA LEU A 705 -11.91 25.99 -17.75
C LEU A 705 -11.80 27.08 -16.68
N GLN A 706 -12.29 28.30 -16.95
CA GLN A 706 -12.27 29.40 -15.98
C GLN A 706 -13.09 29.08 -14.72
N HIS A 707 -14.16 28.27 -14.85
CA HIS A 707 -15.03 27.89 -13.72
C HIS A 707 -14.42 26.79 -12.85
N LEU A 708 -13.31 26.19 -13.28
CA LEU A 708 -12.50 25.26 -12.47
C LEU A 708 -11.26 25.93 -11.88
N SER A 709 -10.98 27.21 -12.20
CA SER A 709 -9.85 27.93 -11.65
C SER A 709 -10.12 28.33 -10.20
N ILE A 710 -9.43 27.66 -9.27
CA ILE A 710 -9.33 28.06 -7.86
C ILE A 710 -8.79 29.50 -7.78
N VAL A 711 -7.81 29.86 -8.63
CA VAL A 711 -7.15 31.18 -8.63
C VAL A 711 -8.12 32.30 -9.04
N LYS A 712 -9.05 32.06 -9.98
CA LYS A 712 -10.10 33.02 -10.38
C LYS A 712 -10.88 33.50 -9.16
N TYR A 713 -11.57 32.57 -8.49
CA TYR A 713 -12.44 32.90 -7.35
C TYR A 713 -11.65 33.50 -6.17
N THR A 714 -10.42 33.02 -5.94
CA THR A 714 -9.50 33.61 -4.94
C THR A 714 -9.15 35.05 -5.28
N LEU A 715 -8.69 35.35 -6.51
CA LEU A 715 -8.33 36.71 -6.89
C LEU A 715 -9.54 37.65 -6.87
N HIS A 716 -10.67 37.22 -7.45
CA HIS A 716 -11.90 38.00 -7.49
C HIS A 716 -12.35 38.43 -6.08
N ALA A 717 -12.40 37.49 -5.12
CA ALA A 717 -12.77 37.79 -3.73
C ALA A 717 -11.77 38.73 -3.03
N LEU A 718 -10.45 38.54 -3.23
CA LEU A 718 -9.43 39.41 -2.65
C LEU A 718 -9.50 40.83 -3.21
N VAL A 719 -9.69 41.00 -4.52
CA VAL A 719 -9.79 42.31 -5.18
C VAL A 719 -11.06 43.04 -4.76
N LEU A 720 -12.20 42.36 -4.68
CA LEU A 720 -13.48 42.95 -4.27
C LEU A 720 -13.41 43.58 -2.86
N GLU A 721 -12.85 42.88 -1.87
CA GLU A 721 -12.79 43.38 -0.48
C GLU A 721 -11.63 44.36 -0.25
N ALA A 722 -10.54 44.28 -1.02
CA ALA A 722 -9.39 45.19 -0.88
C ALA A 722 -9.66 46.59 -1.45
N PHE A 723 -10.36 46.71 -2.59
CA PHE A 723 -10.75 47.99 -3.17
C PHE A 723 -12.12 48.50 -2.68
N ALA A 724 -12.81 47.75 -1.81
CA ALA A 724 -14.06 48.18 -1.19
C ALA A 724 -13.87 49.48 -0.40
N GLY A 725 -14.58 50.54 -0.81
CA GLY A 725 -14.55 51.85 -0.14
C GLY A 725 -13.16 52.51 -0.11
N GLN A 726 -12.31 52.25 -1.10
CA GLN A 726 -11.01 52.92 -1.26
C GLN A 726 -11.11 54.00 -2.35
N ASP A 727 -10.51 55.16 -2.09
CA ASP A 727 -10.43 56.26 -3.05
C ASP A 727 -9.20 56.11 -3.95
N ILE A 728 -9.45 56.06 -5.27
CA ILE A 728 -8.40 55.93 -6.28
C ILE A 728 -7.97 57.32 -6.74
N HIS A 729 -6.70 57.65 -6.54
CA HIS A 729 -6.15 58.92 -6.99
C HIS A 729 -5.82 58.86 -8.49
N CYS A 730 -6.56 59.66 -9.26
CA CYS A 730 -6.26 59.97 -10.66
C CYS A 730 -5.87 61.46 -10.74
N PRO A 731 -4.62 61.80 -11.12
CA PRO A 731 -4.20 63.20 -11.24
C PRO A 731 -5.09 63.99 -12.22
N PRO A 732 -5.41 65.27 -11.94
CA PRO A 732 -6.34 66.04 -12.76
C PRO A 732 -5.85 66.29 -14.20
N SER A 733 -4.54 66.20 -14.44
CA SER A 733 -3.91 66.22 -15.77
C SER A 733 -4.13 64.95 -16.60
N LEU A 734 -4.74 63.90 -16.01
CA LEU A 734 -4.98 62.59 -16.62
C LEU A 734 -6.46 62.16 -16.53
N SER A 735 -7.31 62.92 -15.84
CA SER A 735 -8.75 62.65 -15.68
C SER A 735 -9.63 63.32 -16.75
N HIS A 736 -9.18 64.43 -17.33
CA HIS A 736 -9.87 65.15 -18.40
C HIS A 736 -9.00 65.29 -19.65
N PRO A 737 -9.53 65.11 -20.87
CA PRO A 737 -8.96 65.77 -22.04
C PRO A 737 -9.12 67.29 -21.85
N GLY A 738 -8.11 68.07 -22.24
CA GLY A 738 -8.19 69.53 -22.14
C GLY A 738 -9.17 70.12 -23.17
N GLU A 739 -10.39 70.44 -22.74
CA GLU A 739 -11.26 71.36 -23.47
C GLU A 739 -10.69 72.78 -23.36
N GLY A 740 -9.72 73.12 -24.23
CA GLY A 740 -9.15 74.47 -24.27
C GLY A 740 -7.67 74.58 -24.64
N SER A 741 -7.24 74.00 -25.77
CA SER A 741 -6.12 74.57 -26.55
C SER A 741 -6.16 74.06 -27.99
N ASP A 742 -6.36 74.96 -28.94
CA ASP A 742 -6.13 74.67 -30.35
C ASP A 742 -4.63 74.54 -30.64
N GLY A 743 -4.27 73.61 -31.53
CA GLY A 743 -2.94 73.50 -32.13
C GLY A 743 -2.00 72.45 -31.51
N GLY A 744 -1.47 71.55 -32.35
CA GLY A 744 -0.32 70.70 -32.02
C GLY A 744 -0.65 69.32 -31.46
N GLY A 745 -1.31 68.45 -32.24
CA GLY A 745 -1.57 67.07 -31.83
C GLY A 745 -0.31 66.19 -31.79
N LEU A 746 0.00 65.62 -30.62
CA LEU A 746 0.77 64.38 -30.52
C LEU A 746 -0.20 63.20 -30.23
N PRO A 747 -0.02 62.03 -30.87
CA PRO A 747 -0.93 60.90 -30.73
C PRO A 747 -0.67 60.12 -29.42
N GLY A 748 -1.27 60.57 -28.32
CA GLY A 748 -1.12 59.88 -27.04
C GLY A 748 -1.48 60.71 -25.81
N GLY A 749 -2.69 61.28 -25.77
CA GLY A 749 -3.19 61.91 -24.54
C GLY A 749 -3.29 60.87 -23.41
N ALA A 750 -2.37 60.94 -22.45
CA ALA A 750 -2.30 59.98 -21.35
C ALA A 750 -3.57 60.09 -20.48
N ARG A 751 -4.16 58.93 -20.16
CA ARG A 751 -5.33 58.79 -19.30
C ARG A 751 -4.98 57.88 -18.13
N CYS A 752 -5.62 58.07 -16.98
CA CYS A 752 -5.54 57.11 -15.89
C CYS A 752 -6.00 55.72 -16.35
N VAL A 753 -5.16 54.70 -16.16
CA VAL A 753 -5.48 53.30 -16.50
C VAL A 753 -6.63 52.79 -15.62
N TYR A 754 -6.67 53.25 -14.38
CA TYR A 754 -7.70 52.93 -13.39
C TYR A 754 -8.34 54.23 -12.89
N PRO A 755 -9.35 54.79 -13.60
CA PRO A 755 -9.99 56.04 -13.18
C PRO A 755 -11.03 55.85 -12.07
N SER A 756 -11.46 54.62 -11.78
CA SER A 756 -12.44 54.30 -10.73
C SER A 756 -12.36 52.84 -10.29
N THR A 757 -12.87 52.51 -9.10
CA THR A 757 -12.89 51.12 -8.58
C THR A 757 -13.65 50.15 -9.49
N PRO A 758 -14.84 50.48 -10.06
CA PRO A 758 -15.48 49.66 -11.08
C PRO A 758 -14.62 49.39 -12.33
N SER A 759 -13.71 50.30 -12.68
CA SER A 759 -12.74 50.09 -13.78
C SER A 759 -11.69 49.03 -13.42
N VAL A 760 -11.21 49.01 -12.18
CA VAL A 760 -10.30 47.95 -11.67
C VAL A 760 -11.00 46.59 -11.72
N LEU A 761 -12.23 46.50 -11.21
CA LEU A 761 -13.01 45.26 -11.17
C LEU A 761 -13.24 44.69 -12.58
N ARG A 762 -13.71 45.52 -13.52
CA ARG A 762 -13.88 45.14 -14.93
C ARG A 762 -12.59 44.65 -15.58
N ARG A 763 -11.46 45.33 -15.35
CA ARG A 763 -10.17 44.94 -15.94
C ARG A 763 -9.69 43.57 -15.44
N CYS A 764 -10.03 43.20 -14.22
CA CYS A 764 -9.75 41.88 -13.64
C CYS A 764 -10.84 40.83 -13.93
N SER A 765 -11.90 41.16 -14.71
CA SER A 765 -13.12 40.34 -14.87
C SER A 765 -13.88 40.05 -13.55
N ALA A 766 -13.58 40.80 -12.49
CA ALA A 766 -14.05 40.57 -11.11
C ALA A 766 -15.45 41.15 -10.81
N ASP A 767 -16.06 41.86 -11.76
CA ASP A 767 -17.41 42.40 -11.68
C ASP A 767 -18.52 41.37 -11.95
N GLN A 768 -18.16 40.15 -12.36
CA GLN A 768 -19.10 39.07 -12.70
C GLN A 768 -19.86 38.45 -11.50
N HIS A 769 -19.32 38.53 -10.28
CA HIS A 769 -19.79 37.79 -9.10
C HIS A 769 -19.58 38.59 -7.81
N THR A 770 -20.52 38.53 -6.87
CA THR A 770 -20.34 39.11 -5.53
C THR A 770 -19.27 38.40 -4.71
N LEU A 771 -18.81 39.03 -3.62
CA LEU A 771 -17.85 38.43 -2.68
C LEU A 771 -18.37 37.09 -2.14
N GLU A 772 -19.66 37.03 -1.78
CA GLU A 772 -20.29 35.82 -1.22
C GLU A 772 -20.35 34.69 -2.25
N GLU A 773 -20.73 34.98 -3.50
CA GLU A 773 -20.69 34.00 -4.60
C GLU A 773 -19.28 33.41 -4.80
N ASN A 774 -18.24 34.26 -4.83
CA ASN A 774 -16.87 33.80 -5.01
C ASN A 774 -16.44 32.88 -3.85
N LEU A 775 -16.78 33.21 -2.60
CA LEU A 775 -16.50 32.38 -1.42
C LEU A 775 -17.28 31.05 -1.45
N ILE A 776 -18.56 31.07 -1.85
CA ILE A 776 -19.40 29.88 -1.98
C ILE A 776 -18.86 28.95 -3.08
N MET A 777 -18.48 29.50 -4.24
CA MET A 777 -17.88 28.73 -5.34
C MET A 777 -16.53 28.11 -4.94
N LEU A 778 -15.69 28.86 -4.22
CA LEU A 778 -14.39 28.38 -3.73
C LEU A 778 -14.54 27.24 -2.70
N ALA A 779 -15.50 27.38 -1.77
CA ALA A 779 -15.86 26.32 -0.83
C ALA A 779 -16.47 25.09 -1.53
N GLY A 780 -17.36 25.32 -2.50
CA GLY A 780 -18.00 24.27 -3.30
C GLY A 780 -17.01 23.45 -4.12
N LEU A 781 -16.04 24.10 -4.77
CA LEU A 781 -14.92 23.44 -5.45
C LEU A 781 -14.09 22.60 -4.48
N GLY A 782 -13.74 23.15 -3.30
CA GLY A 782 -13.00 22.42 -2.27
C GLY A 782 -13.72 21.16 -1.77
N ILE A 783 -15.02 21.29 -1.43
CA ILE A 783 -15.85 20.17 -0.99
C ILE A 783 -16.03 19.14 -2.12
N GLY A 784 -16.30 19.58 -3.34
CA GLY A 784 -16.46 18.71 -4.51
C GLY A 784 -15.20 17.90 -4.81
N LEU A 785 -14.02 18.50 -4.72
CA LEU A 785 -12.73 17.83 -4.89
C LEU A 785 -12.42 16.84 -3.75
N LEU A 786 -12.78 17.16 -2.49
CA LEU A 786 -12.66 16.22 -1.36
C LEU A 786 -13.61 15.01 -1.51
N LEU A 787 -14.85 15.24 -1.94
CA LEU A 787 -15.80 14.17 -2.24
C LEU A 787 -15.32 13.29 -3.41
N LEU A 788 -14.78 13.90 -4.47
CA LEU A 788 -14.17 13.17 -5.58
C LEU A 788 -12.97 12.33 -5.12
N GLY A 789 -12.08 12.91 -4.29
CA GLY A 789 -10.93 12.20 -3.71
C GLY A 789 -11.36 10.98 -2.88
N TYR A 790 -12.38 11.13 -2.05
CA TYR A 790 -12.98 10.01 -1.31
C TYR A 790 -13.57 8.94 -2.23
N LEU A 791 -14.32 9.33 -3.27
CA LEU A 791 -14.94 8.39 -4.22
C LEU A 791 -13.90 7.62 -5.04
N VAL A 792 -12.83 8.28 -5.49
CA VAL A 792 -11.70 7.63 -6.18
C VAL A 792 -11.02 6.64 -5.23
N LEU A 793 -10.72 7.05 -3.98
CA LEU A 793 -10.11 6.16 -2.99
C LEU A 793 -11.00 4.97 -2.66
N ALA A 794 -12.31 5.17 -2.46
CA ALA A 794 -13.26 4.12 -2.17
C ALA A 794 -13.40 3.11 -3.32
N ARG A 795 -13.52 3.59 -4.57
CA ARG A 795 -13.54 2.75 -5.78
C ARG A 795 -12.26 1.93 -5.89
N GLN A 796 -11.11 2.59 -5.75
CA GLN A 796 -9.80 1.93 -5.76
C GLN A 796 -9.68 0.86 -4.66
N ALA A 797 -10.13 1.18 -3.45
CA ALA A 797 -10.12 0.33 -2.27
C ALA A 797 -11.18 -0.79 -2.28
N MET A 798 -11.99 -0.88 -3.35
CA MET A 798 -12.72 -2.08 -3.74
C MET A 798 -11.99 -2.85 -4.85
N THR A 799 -11.41 -2.18 -5.86
CA THR A 799 -10.67 -2.89 -6.94
C THR A 799 -9.41 -3.63 -6.46
N VAL A 800 -8.79 -3.19 -5.36
CA VAL A 800 -7.66 -3.87 -4.66
C VAL A 800 -8.16 -5.05 -3.79
N LYS A 801 -9.44 -5.40 -3.85
CA LYS A 801 -10.02 -6.61 -3.25
C LYS A 801 -10.57 -7.60 -4.32
N VAL A 802 -10.21 -7.36 -5.59
CA VAL A 802 -10.66 -8.09 -6.80
C VAL A 802 -9.45 -8.27 -7.77
N ARG A 803 -8.24 -8.08 -7.24
CA ARG A 803 -6.90 -8.22 -7.80
C ARG A 803 -5.96 -8.50 -6.63
#